data_AF-A0A6N2LI37-F1
#
_entry.id   AF-A0A6N2LI37-F1
#
_cell.length_a   1.000
_cell.length_b   1.000
_cell.length_c   1.000
_cell.angle_alpha   90.00
_cell.angle_beta   90.00
_cell.angle_gamma   90.00
#
_symmetry.space_group_name_H-M   'P 1'
#
loop_
_entity.id
_entity.type
_entity.pdbx_description
1 polymer ?
#
loop_
_entity_poly.entity_id
_entity_poly.type
_entity_poly.pdbx_seq_one_letter_code
_entity_poly.pdbx_strand_id
1 'polypeptide(L)'
;MQKYKLTLSLLIFSLLPLSLLASPFVLVLSQDDLKDIPSTATDAGPAESQPEWDEFGDSDSKPEHELDPGSWRPIFEPDAVNSSTSESNFDPEMEQYYSAVEKMLSAVSDGEVGVMEESVAEIEELASAKGNLHAQSVLGFLYGSGQIKERNKAKAFLYHYFAAEGGNLQSKLAIAYTYYRQHMYEKAVKLYAELAEVAVNSFLISKYSPVIEPVRIHNGAEENKEALRKSRGEDDDVFQILEYQAQKGNAAAMYKIGYFYYFGLRGLRRDHTKALAWFSKAVEKGEPKSMELLGEIYARGAGVERNYTKALEWLTLAAKQQLYSAYNGMGYLYVKGYGVGKNYTKAKEYFKRAADNDDAGGHYNLGVIHLKGIGVKRDVKLACQYFIVAANAGQPKAFYQLAKMFHMGVGLKKNLPMAVGLYKLVAERGPWNSLSRWALESYLKGNVGKASLLYSRMAELGYEIAQSNAAWILDKYAEHSMCVGESGFCSDSERHQRAHSLWWQASEQGNEHAALLIGDAYYYGRGTERDYERAAEAYMHAKSQSNAQAMFNLGYMHEHGQGLPFDLHLAKRYYDQALEINSAAKLPVTLALTSLWIRKNYADSFMVHAIDSLPELYPRIEAWVENVVLEEGNATILTLFVCLLTVLYFRGRQRRNAGEVGIPDQPIEHAPPAPN
;
A
#
# COMPACT_ATOMS: atom_id res chain seq x y z
N MET A 1 16.55 -23.73 -40.71
CA MET A 1 16.33 -22.40 -40.09
C MET A 1 14.95 -22.24 -39.42
N GLN A 2 14.31 -23.33 -38.96
CA GLN A 2 12.96 -23.31 -38.38
C GLN A 2 12.88 -23.91 -36.95
N LYS A 3 13.96 -24.55 -36.47
CA LYS A 3 14.09 -25.03 -35.07
C LYS A 3 14.66 -24.01 -34.09
N TYR A 4 15.25 -22.90 -34.57
CA TYR A 4 15.77 -21.81 -33.72
C TYR A 4 14.75 -20.68 -33.45
N LYS A 5 13.60 -20.68 -34.13
CA LYS A 5 12.51 -19.71 -33.86
C LYS A 5 11.54 -20.17 -32.76
N LEU A 6 11.44 -21.48 -32.53
CA LEU A 6 10.55 -22.02 -31.48
C LEU A 6 11.19 -21.93 -30.08
N THR A 7 12.51 -22.01 -29.97
CA THR A 7 13.25 -21.86 -28.70
C THR A 7 13.37 -20.41 -28.25
N LEU A 8 13.36 -19.44 -29.19
CA LEU A 8 13.40 -18.01 -28.85
C LEU A 8 12.03 -17.47 -28.38
N SER A 9 10.91 -18.08 -28.80
CA SER A 9 9.58 -17.67 -28.35
C SER A 9 9.19 -18.24 -26.96
N LEU A 10 9.87 -19.31 -26.51
CA LEU A 10 9.70 -19.87 -25.16
C LEU A 10 10.58 -19.17 -24.11
N LEU A 11 11.66 -18.49 -24.53
CA LEU A 11 12.54 -17.73 -23.63
C LEU A 11 12.01 -16.31 -23.30
N ILE A 12 11.06 -15.80 -24.08
CA ILE A 12 10.44 -14.48 -23.86
C ILE A 12 9.29 -14.56 -22.83
N PHE A 13 8.75 -15.76 -22.56
CA PHE A 13 7.75 -15.95 -21.50
C PHE A 13 8.36 -16.20 -20.09
N SER A 14 9.65 -16.52 -19.99
CA SER A 14 10.35 -16.72 -18.70
C SER A 14 11.08 -15.47 -18.18
N LEU A 15 10.99 -14.34 -18.89
CA LEU A 15 11.65 -13.07 -18.54
C LEU A 15 10.66 -11.94 -18.20
N LEU A 16 9.37 -12.25 -18.09
CA LEU A 16 8.40 -11.34 -17.46
C LEU A 16 8.46 -11.57 -15.95
N PRO A 17 8.89 -10.60 -15.14
CA PRO A 17 8.62 -10.64 -13.71
C PRO A 17 7.11 -10.42 -13.55
N LEU A 18 6.35 -11.51 -13.52
CA LEU A 18 5.03 -11.54 -12.90
C LEU A 18 5.25 -11.56 -11.38
N SER A 19 5.76 -10.46 -10.85
CA SER A 19 5.87 -10.27 -9.40
C SER A 19 5.94 -8.78 -9.10
N LEU A 20 4.78 -8.26 -8.71
CA LEU A 20 4.51 -7.23 -7.71
C LEU A 20 3.08 -6.72 -7.97
N LEU A 21 2.12 -7.64 -7.94
CA LEU A 21 0.78 -7.29 -7.49
C LEU A 21 0.81 -7.59 -6.00
N ALA A 22 0.51 -6.61 -5.16
CA ALA A 22 0.12 -6.87 -3.78
C ALA A 22 -0.87 -8.03 -3.83
N SER A 23 -0.62 -9.10 -3.06
CA SER A 23 -1.52 -10.25 -2.97
C SER A 23 -2.92 -9.70 -2.81
N PRO A 24 -3.82 -9.85 -3.80
CA PRO A 24 -5.15 -9.27 -3.67
C PRO A 24 -5.76 -9.90 -2.43
N PHE A 25 -6.34 -9.08 -1.55
CA PHE A 25 -7.08 -9.59 -0.42
C PHE A 25 -8.25 -10.41 -0.98
N VAL A 26 -8.11 -11.74 -0.99
CA VAL A 26 -9.14 -12.67 -1.42
C VAL A 26 -9.84 -13.17 -0.16
N LEU A 27 -11.07 -12.72 0.03
CA LEU A 27 -11.96 -13.27 1.04
C LEU A 27 -12.39 -14.67 0.59
N VAL A 28 -11.85 -15.68 1.27
CA VAL A 28 -12.25 -17.08 1.13
C VAL A 28 -13.12 -17.42 2.33
N LEU A 29 -14.41 -17.67 2.09
CA LEU A 29 -15.31 -18.17 3.10
C LEU A 29 -15.46 -19.69 2.97
N SER A 30 -15.36 -20.38 4.10
CA SER A 30 -15.63 -21.81 4.21
C SER A 30 -17.13 -22.07 4.40
N GLN A 31 -17.56 -23.32 4.25
CA GLN A 31 -18.92 -23.73 4.67
C GLN A 31 -19.16 -23.45 6.16
N ASP A 32 -18.10 -23.50 6.97
CA ASP A 32 -18.19 -23.23 8.40
C ASP A 32 -18.48 -21.76 8.71
N ASP A 33 -18.24 -20.83 7.78
CA ASP A 33 -18.56 -19.42 7.96
C ASP A 33 -20.03 -19.11 7.62
N LEU A 34 -20.68 -19.97 6.83
CA LEU A 34 -22.09 -19.83 6.47
C LEU A 34 -22.97 -20.21 7.65
N LYS A 35 -24.02 -19.42 7.89
CA LYS A 35 -25.05 -19.76 8.89
C LYS A 35 -26.08 -20.68 8.23
N ASP A 36 -26.25 -21.88 8.74
CA ASP A 36 -27.33 -22.77 8.32
C ASP A 36 -28.67 -22.15 8.72
N ILE A 37 -29.49 -21.81 7.73
CA ILE A 37 -30.86 -21.35 7.93
C ILE A 37 -31.77 -22.50 7.53
N PRO A 38 -32.60 -23.07 8.45
CA PRO A 38 -33.60 -24.05 8.08
C PRO A 38 -34.54 -23.47 7.02
N SER A 39 -34.83 -24.24 5.97
CA SER A 39 -35.65 -23.83 4.80
C SER A 39 -37.11 -23.47 5.13
N THR A 40 -37.52 -23.53 6.39
CA THR A 40 -38.88 -23.27 6.88
C THR A 40 -39.00 -22.05 7.81
N ALA A 41 -37.90 -21.34 8.11
CA ALA A 41 -37.97 -20.11 8.92
C ALA A 41 -38.36 -18.89 8.05
N THR A 42 -39.57 -18.92 7.50
CA THR A 42 -40.32 -17.70 7.18
C THR A 42 -40.89 -17.16 8.48
N ASP A 43 -40.61 -15.90 8.78
CA ASP A 43 -41.02 -15.12 9.95
C ASP A 43 -40.45 -15.55 11.31
N ALA A 44 -39.59 -14.67 11.85
CA ALA A 44 -39.41 -14.54 13.28
C ALA A 44 -39.77 -13.09 13.68
N GLY A 45 -40.99 -12.92 14.19
CA GLY A 45 -41.35 -12.07 15.34
C GLY A 45 -41.19 -10.53 15.26
N PRO A 46 -41.92 -9.77 16.10
CA PRO A 46 -42.15 -8.35 15.92
C PRO A 46 -40.96 -7.47 16.36
N ALA A 47 -40.68 -6.45 15.55
CA ALA A 47 -40.13 -5.13 15.94
C ALA A 47 -38.96 -5.07 16.95
N GLU A 48 -38.03 -6.02 16.96
CA GLU A 48 -36.64 -5.70 17.33
C GLU A 48 -35.97 -5.13 16.08
N SER A 49 -35.44 -3.91 16.22
CA SER A 49 -34.93 -3.06 15.13
C SER A 49 -34.26 -3.85 14.01
N GLN A 50 -34.95 -4.00 12.88
CA GLN A 50 -34.33 -4.56 11.68
C GLN A 50 -33.06 -3.74 11.40
N PRO A 51 -31.89 -4.37 11.27
CA PRO A 51 -30.68 -3.62 11.06
C PRO A 51 -30.81 -2.79 9.79
N GLU A 52 -30.53 -1.49 9.90
CA GLU A 52 -30.67 -0.53 8.81
C GLU A 52 -29.61 -0.81 7.75
N TRP A 53 -29.92 -1.70 6.81
CA TRP A 53 -29.03 -2.01 5.68
C TRP A 53 -28.97 -0.80 4.74
N ASP A 54 -27.85 -0.57 4.05
CA ASP A 54 -27.70 0.53 3.08
C ASP A 54 -28.83 0.53 2.02
N GLU A 55 -29.65 1.59 1.96
CA GLU A 55 -30.72 1.80 0.97
C GLU A 55 -30.21 2.43 -0.32
N PHE A 56 -29.31 1.72 -1.02
CA PHE A 56 -28.72 2.26 -2.24
C PHE A 56 -28.25 3.73 -2.03
N GLY A 57 -27.75 4.13 -0.85
CA GLY A 57 -27.45 5.52 -0.46
C GLY A 57 -28.48 6.61 -0.82
N ASP A 58 -29.24 7.15 0.15
CA ASP A 58 -30.04 8.38 -0.03
C ASP A 58 -29.29 9.66 0.39
N SER A 59 -28.07 9.56 0.92
CA SER A 59 -27.35 10.72 1.43
C SER A 59 -26.85 11.60 0.29
N ASP A 60 -27.39 12.82 0.20
CA ASP A 60 -26.68 13.92 -0.46
C ASP A 60 -25.25 13.97 0.10
N SER A 61 -24.26 14.06 -0.79
CA SER A 61 -22.85 14.09 -0.37
C SER A 61 -22.60 15.28 0.53
N LYS A 62 -22.16 15.00 1.75
CA LYS A 62 -21.57 16.01 2.60
C LYS A 62 -20.14 16.29 2.13
N PRO A 63 -19.72 17.56 2.07
CA PRO A 63 -18.33 17.91 1.77
C PRO A 63 -17.38 17.34 2.83
N GLU A 64 -16.12 17.13 2.44
CA GLU A 64 -15.10 16.50 3.30
C GLU A 64 -14.95 17.19 4.67
N HIS A 65 -15.07 18.52 4.72
CA HIS A 65 -14.97 19.29 5.96
C HIS A 65 -16.13 19.08 6.94
N GLU A 66 -17.31 18.68 6.45
CA GLU A 66 -18.43 18.28 7.33
C GLU A 66 -18.23 16.85 7.85
N LEU A 67 -17.51 16.02 7.09
CA LEU A 67 -17.24 14.63 7.48
C LEU A 67 -16.04 14.51 8.42
N ASP A 68 -15.02 15.36 8.29
CA ASP A 68 -13.88 15.45 9.21
C ASP A 68 -13.61 16.92 9.60
N PRO A 69 -14.42 17.50 10.52
CA PRO A 69 -14.31 18.91 10.90
C PRO A 69 -12.98 19.27 11.58
N GLY A 70 -12.23 18.28 12.06
CA GLY A 70 -10.91 18.45 12.65
C GLY A 70 -9.75 18.30 11.68
N SER A 71 -10.06 18.03 10.40
CA SER A 71 -9.05 17.77 9.38
C SER A 71 -8.12 18.97 9.22
N TRP A 72 -6.86 18.70 8.86
CA TRP A 72 -5.89 19.76 8.56
C TRP A 72 -6.05 20.31 7.14
N ARG A 73 -7.17 20.03 6.48
CA ARG A 73 -7.43 20.44 5.09
C ARG A 73 -7.32 21.96 4.91
N PRO A 74 -7.86 22.82 5.80
CA PRO A 74 -7.73 24.28 5.64
C PRO A 74 -6.28 24.79 5.58
N ILE A 75 -5.33 24.05 6.18
CA ILE A 75 -3.89 24.40 6.19
C ILE A 75 -3.24 24.03 4.84
N PHE A 76 -3.61 22.89 4.25
CA PHE A 76 -2.98 22.39 3.01
C PHE A 76 -3.74 22.74 1.72
N GLU A 77 -5.02 23.05 1.85
CA GLU A 77 -5.98 23.33 0.78
C GLU A 77 -6.92 24.48 1.16
N PRO A 78 -6.40 25.70 1.31
CA PRO A 78 -7.26 26.86 1.52
C PRO A 78 -8.19 27.04 0.31
N ASP A 79 -9.48 27.22 0.56
CA ASP A 79 -10.46 27.41 -0.50
C ASP A 79 -10.11 28.69 -1.28
N ALA A 80 -9.91 28.55 -2.60
CA ALA A 80 -9.51 29.65 -3.48
C ALA A 80 -10.60 30.75 -3.65
N VAL A 81 -11.74 30.64 -2.95
CA VAL A 81 -12.97 31.43 -3.15
C VAL A 81 -13.28 32.37 -1.97
N ASN A 82 -12.33 32.62 -1.06
CA ASN A 82 -12.51 33.64 -0.01
C ASN A 82 -12.25 35.09 -0.47
N SER A 83 -12.42 35.40 -1.76
CA SER A 83 -12.37 36.80 -2.26
C SER A 83 -13.72 37.39 -2.65
N SER A 84 -14.81 36.61 -2.67
CA SER A 84 -16.14 37.21 -2.82
C SER A 84 -17.25 36.25 -2.40
N THR A 85 -18.03 36.68 -1.41
CA THR A 85 -19.37 36.19 -1.04
C THR A 85 -19.48 34.81 -0.37
N SER A 86 -19.36 34.78 0.96
CA SER A 86 -20.49 34.50 1.87
C SER A 86 -20.01 34.67 3.32
N GLU A 87 -20.85 35.26 4.16
CA GLU A 87 -20.67 35.32 5.61
C GLU A 87 -20.66 33.89 6.18
N SER A 88 -19.55 33.17 6.09
CA SER A 88 -19.37 31.92 6.82
C SER A 88 -19.16 32.25 8.29
N ASN A 89 -19.97 31.68 9.17
CA ASN A 89 -19.82 31.72 10.63
C ASN A 89 -18.34 31.64 11.03
N PHE A 90 -17.78 32.77 11.45
CA PHE A 90 -16.43 32.82 12.03
C PHE A 90 -16.48 32.05 13.36
N ASP A 91 -15.75 30.95 13.46
CA ASP A 91 -15.45 30.29 14.73
C ASP A 91 -14.00 30.64 15.12
N PRO A 92 -13.80 31.64 16.02
CA PRO A 92 -12.47 32.08 16.42
C PRO A 92 -11.64 30.99 17.10
N GLU A 93 -12.27 29.99 17.72
CA GLU A 93 -11.56 28.89 18.36
C GLU A 93 -10.95 27.93 17.33
N MET A 94 -11.67 27.68 16.23
CA MET A 94 -11.15 26.88 15.13
C MET A 94 -10.01 27.59 14.38
N GLU A 95 -10.08 28.91 14.21
CA GLU A 95 -8.97 29.69 13.63
C GLU A 95 -7.71 29.61 14.51
N GLN A 96 -7.86 29.73 15.82
CA GLN A 96 -6.75 29.54 16.77
C GLN A 96 -6.18 28.12 16.71
N TYR A 97 -7.05 27.10 16.63
CA TYR A 97 -6.63 25.72 16.46
C TYR A 97 -5.81 25.51 15.18
N TYR A 98 -6.30 25.99 14.03
CA TYR A 98 -5.58 25.85 12.76
C TYR A 98 -4.25 26.61 12.77
N SER A 99 -4.23 27.83 13.32
CA SER A 99 -3.01 28.62 13.47
C SER A 99 -1.97 27.90 14.33
N ALA A 100 -2.37 27.33 15.47
CA ALA A 100 -1.46 26.58 16.34
C ALA A 100 -0.92 25.31 15.66
N VAL A 101 -1.76 24.56 14.93
CA VAL A 101 -1.32 23.38 14.16
C VAL A 101 -0.41 23.76 12.99
N GLU A 102 -0.67 24.88 12.32
CA GLU A 102 0.18 25.38 11.24
C GLU A 102 1.56 25.77 11.75
N LYS A 103 1.63 26.52 12.88
CA LYS A 103 2.89 26.83 13.58
C LYS A 103 3.65 25.56 13.99
N MET A 104 2.95 24.55 14.49
CA MET A 104 3.54 23.25 14.82
C MET A 104 4.16 22.58 13.57
N LEU A 105 3.44 22.59 12.44
CA LEU A 105 3.92 22.00 11.18
C LEU A 105 5.09 22.78 10.56
N SER A 106 5.14 24.11 10.69
CA SER A 106 6.28 24.92 10.24
C SER A 106 7.50 24.68 11.13
N ALA A 107 7.32 24.68 12.46
CA ALA A 107 8.40 24.48 13.41
C ALA A 107 9.16 23.16 13.19
N VAL A 108 8.46 22.06 12.89
CA VAL A 108 9.10 20.77 12.57
C VAL A 108 9.84 20.80 11.23
N SER A 109 9.41 21.64 10.29
CA SER A 109 10.10 21.81 9.00
C SER A 109 11.41 22.59 9.15
N ASP A 110 11.38 23.61 10.00
CA ASP A 110 12.49 24.55 10.18
C ASP A 110 13.45 24.11 11.30
N GLY A 111 13.08 23.09 12.08
CA GLY A 111 13.86 22.60 13.22
C GLY A 111 13.81 23.52 14.44
N GLU A 112 12.78 24.36 14.54
CA GLU A 112 12.64 25.38 15.58
C GLU A 112 11.90 24.83 16.81
N VAL A 113 12.64 24.18 17.71
CA VAL A 113 12.08 23.55 18.93
C VAL A 113 11.29 24.56 19.80
N GLY A 114 11.75 25.81 19.92
CA GLY A 114 11.04 26.82 20.73
C GLY A 114 9.66 27.19 20.16
N VAL A 115 9.54 27.34 18.84
CA VAL A 115 8.24 27.59 18.18
C VAL A 115 7.34 26.36 18.30
N MET A 116 7.94 25.16 18.23
CA MET A 116 7.21 23.93 18.47
C MET A 116 6.65 23.88 19.91
N GLU A 117 7.44 24.21 20.94
CA GLU A 117 7.00 24.27 22.33
C GLU A 117 5.87 25.29 22.55
N GLU A 118 6.00 26.49 21.96
CA GLU A 118 4.96 27.53 22.01
C GLU A 118 3.67 27.04 21.36
N SER A 119 3.75 26.48 20.15
CA SER A 119 2.57 25.95 19.44
C SER A 119 1.89 24.81 20.20
N VAL A 120 2.65 23.95 20.86
CA VAL A 120 2.12 22.85 21.68
C VAL A 120 1.47 23.39 22.96
N ALA A 121 2.00 24.47 23.55
CA ALA A 121 1.37 25.13 24.69
C ALA A 121 0.04 25.79 24.31
N GLU A 122 -0.05 26.42 23.13
CA GLU A 122 -1.31 26.94 22.57
C GLU A 122 -2.34 25.81 22.38
N ILE A 123 -1.93 24.69 21.79
CA ILE A 123 -2.78 23.49 21.63
C ILE A 123 -3.25 22.97 23.00
N GLU A 124 -2.37 22.97 24.00
CA GLU A 124 -2.71 22.51 25.35
C GLU A 124 -3.73 23.40 26.06
N GLU A 125 -3.62 24.71 25.89
CA GLU A 125 -4.60 25.68 26.38
C GLU A 125 -5.97 25.47 25.70
N LEU A 126 -6.00 25.35 24.38
CA LEU A 126 -7.24 25.10 23.63
C LEU A 126 -7.91 23.78 24.07
N ALA A 127 -7.12 22.72 24.26
CA ALA A 127 -7.63 21.41 24.64
C ALA A 127 -8.15 21.36 26.09
N SER A 128 -7.43 21.99 27.02
CA SER A 128 -7.67 21.85 28.46
C SER A 128 -8.56 22.96 29.04
N ALA A 129 -8.37 24.20 28.61
CA ALA A 129 -9.12 25.35 29.12
C ALA A 129 -10.43 25.57 28.37
N LYS A 130 -10.42 25.40 27.04
CA LYS A 130 -11.62 25.60 26.19
C LYS A 130 -12.36 24.31 25.84
N GLY A 131 -11.74 23.16 26.06
CA GLY A 131 -12.34 21.86 25.74
C GLY A 131 -12.42 21.59 24.23
N ASN A 132 -11.57 22.23 23.42
CA ASN A 132 -11.55 22.02 21.98
C ASN A 132 -11.15 20.56 21.66
N LEU A 133 -12.10 19.79 21.14
CA LEU A 133 -11.95 18.37 20.86
C LEU A 133 -10.91 18.05 19.77
N HIS A 134 -10.65 18.98 18.86
CA HIS A 134 -9.62 18.81 17.83
C HIS A 134 -8.23 19.04 18.40
N ALA A 135 -8.06 20.04 19.25
CA ALA A 135 -6.85 20.25 20.03
C ALA A 135 -6.57 19.06 20.98
N GLN A 136 -7.61 18.51 21.63
CA GLN A 136 -7.48 17.26 22.40
C GLN A 136 -6.99 16.09 21.53
N SER A 137 -7.49 15.96 20.30
CA SER A 137 -7.01 14.94 19.37
C SER A 137 -5.53 15.08 19.03
N VAL A 138 -5.03 16.32 18.90
CA VAL A 138 -3.61 16.60 18.66
C VAL A 138 -2.78 16.34 19.91
N LEU A 139 -3.26 16.72 21.11
CA LEU A 139 -2.58 16.35 22.37
C LEU A 139 -2.47 14.83 22.55
N GLY A 140 -3.54 14.09 22.23
CA GLY A 140 -3.53 12.63 22.25
C GLY A 140 -2.38 12.07 21.44
N PHE A 141 -2.22 12.60 20.22
CA PHE A 141 -1.11 12.28 19.33
C PHE A 141 0.26 12.61 19.91
N LEU A 142 0.44 13.82 20.43
CA LEU A 142 1.73 14.27 20.95
C LEU A 142 2.16 13.40 22.15
N TYR A 143 1.25 13.10 23.08
CA TYR A 143 1.52 12.16 24.17
C TYR A 143 1.74 10.72 23.70
N GLY A 144 1.03 10.26 22.66
CA GLY A 144 1.11 8.88 22.15
C GLY A 144 2.42 8.60 21.41
N SER A 145 2.80 9.54 20.55
CA SER A 145 4.02 9.52 19.74
C SER A 145 5.27 9.98 20.51
N GLY A 146 5.09 10.67 21.64
CA GLY A 146 6.18 11.25 22.43
C GLY A 146 6.82 12.48 21.77
N GLN A 147 6.08 13.19 20.93
CA GLN A 147 6.60 14.38 20.27
C GLN A 147 6.41 15.60 21.16
N ILE A 148 7.51 16.24 21.58
CA ILE A 148 7.57 17.33 22.57
C ILE A 148 7.11 16.94 23.98
N LYS A 149 6.05 16.12 24.08
CA LYS A 149 5.53 15.59 25.34
C LYS A 149 6.19 14.24 25.67
N GLU A 150 6.42 14.00 26.96
CA GLU A 150 6.82 12.68 27.44
C GLU A 150 5.81 11.62 26.99
N ARG A 151 6.30 10.51 26.44
CA ARG A 151 5.46 9.45 25.90
C ARG A 151 4.59 8.86 27.01
N ASN A 152 3.28 9.05 26.91
CA ASN A 152 2.34 8.58 27.93
C ASN A 152 1.07 8.00 27.27
N LYS A 153 1.02 6.66 27.18
CA LYS A 153 -0.10 5.94 26.55
C LYS A 153 -1.44 6.18 27.26
N ALA A 154 -1.43 6.38 28.57
CA ALA A 154 -2.64 6.62 29.35
C ALA A 154 -3.23 8.01 29.07
N LYS A 155 -2.38 9.05 29.07
CA LYS A 155 -2.78 10.40 28.66
C LYS A 155 -3.22 10.43 27.20
N ALA A 156 -2.48 9.80 26.30
CA ALA A 156 -2.83 9.69 24.89
C ALA A 156 -4.24 9.10 24.72
N PHE A 157 -4.51 7.97 25.36
CA PHE A 157 -5.83 7.34 25.36
C PHE A 157 -6.91 8.25 25.94
N LEU A 158 -6.66 8.92 27.05
CA LEU A 158 -7.61 9.83 27.70
C LEU A 158 -8.03 10.99 26.77
N TYR A 159 -7.07 11.66 26.16
CA TYR A 159 -7.34 12.77 25.24
C TYR A 159 -8.07 12.31 23.98
N HIS A 160 -7.66 11.18 23.40
CA HIS A 160 -8.41 10.61 22.29
C HIS A 160 -9.83 10.23 22.69
N TYR A 161 -10.02 9.64 23.87
CA TYR A 161 -11.34 9.23 24.36
C TYR A 161 -12.31 10.40 24.40
N PHE A 162 -11.94 11.50 25.07
CA PHE A 162 -12.80 12.68 25.14
C PHE A 162 -13.00 13.35 23.78
N ALA A 163 -11.95 13.42 22.95
CA ALA A 163 -12.08 13.95 21.59
C ALA A 163 -13.04 13.10 20.74
N ALA A 164 -12.99 11.77 20.84
CA ALA A 164 -13.84 10.86 20.10
C ALA A 164 -15.31 10.93 20.55
N GLU A 165 -15.56 11.01 21.86
CA GLU A 165 -16.89 11.26 22.42
C GLU A 165 -17.45 12.63 21.98
N GLY A 166 -16.57 13.64 21.82
CA GLY A 166 -16.90 14.93 21.24
C GLY A 166 -17.16 14.91 19.73
N GLY A 167 -16.95 13.78 19.04
CA GLY A 167 -17.20 13.63 17.61
C GLY A 167 -15.96 13.71 16.71
N ASN A 168 -14.74 13.77 17.26
CA ASN A 168 -13.51 13.73 16.47
C ASN A 168 -13.29 12.33 15.87
N LEU A 169 -13.41 12.20 14.55
CA LEU A 169 -13.31 10.91 13.87
C LEU A 169 -11.87 10.36 13.81
N GLN A 170 -10.85 11.23 13.78
CA GLN A 170 -9.46 10.78 13.85
C GLN A 170 -9.14 10.16 15.22
N SER A 171 -9.56 10.79 16.32
CA SER A 171 -9.44 10.17 17.65
C SER A 171 -10.26 8.87 17.76
N LYS A 172 -11.44 8.82 17.12
CA LYS A 172 -12.24 7.60 17.07
C LYS A 172 -11.49 6.45 16.37
N LEU A 173 -10.77 6.73 15.27
CA LEU A 173 -9.87 5.75 14.62
C LEU A 173 -8.73 5.32 15.52
N ALA A 174 -8.05 6.25 16.19
CA ALA A 174 -6.93 5.95 17.08
C ALA A 174 -7.35 5.00 18.22
N ILE A 175 -8.53 5.23 18.82
CA ILE A 175 -9.10 4.33 19.84
C ILE A 175 -9.52 2.99 19.24
N ALA A 176 -10.20 3.01 18.08
CA ALA A 176 -10.62 1.79 17.40
C ALA A 176 -9.42 0.88 17.09
N TYR A 177 -8.33 1.47 16.61
CA TYR A 177 -7.06 0.78 16.36
C TYR A 177 -6.42 0.27 17.66
N THR A 178 -6.46 1.05 18.73
CA THR A 178 -5.98 0.64 20.07
C THR A 178 -6.73 -0.59 20.56
N TYR A 179 -8.07 -0.60 20.48
CA TYR A 179 -8.89 -1.75 20.85
C TYR A 179 -8.66 -2.95 19.94
N TYR A 180 -8.47 -2.73 18.64
CA TYR A 180 -8.15 -3.79 17.68
C TYR A 180 -6.84 -4.51 18.03
N ARG A 181 -5.77 -3.76 18.32
CA ARG A 181 -4.48 -4.33 18.74
C ARG A 181 -4.53 -5.06 20.08
N GLN A 182 -5.44 -4.67 20.96
CA GLN A 182 -5.66 -5.33 22.26
C GLN A 182 -6.65 -6.50 22.16
N HIS A 183 -7.06 -6.90 20.96
CA HIS A 183 -8.08 -7.95 20.72
C HIS A 183 -9.44 -7.67 21.39
N MET A 184 -9.74 -6.40 21.70
CA MET A 184 -11.01 -5.96 22.28
C MET A 184 -12.07 -5.74 21.19
N TYR A 185 -12.35 -6.79 20.42
CA TYR A 185 -13.16 -6.71 19.20
C TYR A 185 -14.59 -6.20 19.42
N GLU A 186 -15.18 -6.42 20.59
CA GLU A 186 -16.52 -5.91 20.95
C GLU A 186 -16.59 -4.38 21.01
N LYS A 187 -15.49 -3.72 21.39
CA LYS A 187 -15.39 -2.26 21.40
C LYS A 187 -14.96 -1.75 20.02
N ALA A 188 -13.96 -2.40 19.43
CA ALA A 188 -13.42 -2.01 18.12
C ALA A 188 -14.49 -2.04 17.02
N VAL A 189 -15.36 -3.07 17.01
CA VAL A 189 -16.38 -3.24 15.96
C VAL A 189 -17.40 -2.10 15.94
N LYS A 190 -17.74 -1.53 17.11
CA LYS A 190 -18.69 -0.41 17.20
C LYS A 190 -18.10 0.85 16.56
N LEU A 191 -16.88 1.20 16.96
CA LEU A 191 -16.20 2.40 16.45
C LEU A 191 -15.88 2.27 14.97
N TYR A 192 -15.33 1.13 14.54
CA TYR A 192 -15.03 0.91 13.12
C TYR A 192 -16.28 0.82 12.24
N ALA A 193 -17.41 0.32 12.75
CA ALA A 193 -18.66 0.33 11.98
C ALA A 193 -19.13 1.75 11.66
N GLU A 194 -19.12 2.65 12.65
CA GLU A 194 -19.46 4.08 12.46
C GLU A 194 -18.50 4.76 11.47
N LEU A 195 -17.19 4.52 11.63
CA LEU A 195 -16.17 5.08 10.75
C LEU A 195 -16.28 4.55 9.31
N ALA A 196 -16.58 3.26 9.15
CA ALA A 196 -16.79 2.64 7.85
C ALA A 196 -18.05 3.17 7.17
N GLU A 197 -19.10 3.47 7.93
CA GLU A 197 -20.30 4.12 7.41
C GLU A 197 -20.01 5.54 6.90
N VAL A 198 -19.29 6.35 7.69
CA VAL A 198 -18.82 7.68 7.24
C VAL A 198 -17.98 7.56 5.97
N ALA A 199 -17.06 6.59 5.92
CA ALA A 199 -16.25 6.34 4.74
C ALA A 199 -17.13 5.99 3.52
N VAL A 200 -18.07 5.03 3.65
CA VAL A 200 -18.98 4.62 2.57
C VAL A 200 -19.86 5.78 2.07
N ASN A 201 -20.29 6.66 2.96
CA ASN A 201 -21.07 7.84 2.63
C ASN A 201 -20.24 8.94 1.94
N SER A 202 -18.92 8.97 2.16
CA SER A 202 -18.01 9.83 1.40
C SER A 202 -17.81 9.34 -0.04
N PHE A 203 -18.01 8.03 -0.31
CA PHE A 203 -17.95 7.43 -1.65
C PHE A 203 -19.32 7.54 -2.35
N LEU A 204 -19.56 8.67 -3.01
CA LEU A 204 -20.60 8.72 -4.03
C LEU A 204 -20.22 7.79 -5.19
N ILE A 205 -20.71 6.55 -5.20
CA ILE A 205 -21.12 5.78 -6.40
C ILE A 205 -20.08 5.59 -7.53
N SER A 206 -18.76 5.52 -7.32
CA SER A 206 -17.83 5.23 -8.43
C SER A 206 -17.57 3.73 -8.53
N LYS A 207 -17.61 3.20 -9.76
CA LYS A 207 -17.11 1.84 -10.05
C LYS A 207 -15.63 1.73 -9.70
N TYR A 208 -14.88 2.80 -9.95
CA TYR A 208 -13.46 2.89 -9.66
C TYR A 208 -13.30 3.73 -8.40
N SER A 209 -12.86 3.13 -7.30
CA SER A 209 -12.51 3.86 -6.09
C SER A 209 -11.04 4.23 -6.16
N PRO A 210 -10.71 5.53 -6.28
CA PRO A 210 -9.44 6.02 -5.83
C PRO A 210 -9.71 6.99 -4.69
N VAL A 211 -9.84 6.33 -3.56
CA VAL A 211 -9.32 6.82 -2.30
C VAL A 211 -7.84 7.14 -2.54
N ILE A 212 -7.33 8.20 -1.90
CA ILE A 212 -5.89 8.50 -1.90
C ILE A 212 -5.15 7.27 -1.35
N GLU A 213 -4.65 6.37 -2.19
CA GLU A 213 -3.95 5.21 -1.66
C GLU A 213 -2.61 5.66 -1.07
N PRO A 214 -2.32 5.36 0.21
CA PRO A 214 -1.06 5.76 0.80
C PRO A 214 0.09 5.13 0.02
N VAL A 215 1.04 5.95 -0.44
CA VAL A 215 2.20 5.47 -1.18
C VAL A 215 3.30 5.10 -0.20
N ARG A 216 3.82 3.87 -0.29
CA ARG A 216 5.01 3.45 0.46
C ARG A 216 6.25 4.08 -0.17
N ILE A 217 6.99 4.86 0.61
CA ILE A 217 8.15 5.63 0.12
C ILE A 217 9.45 4.82 0.11
N HIS A 218 9.42 3.58 0.57
CA HIS A 218 10.57 2.69 0.69
C HIS A 218 10.28 1.28 0.15
N ASN A 219 11.35 0.55 -0.11
CA ASN A 219 11.36 -0.88 -0.40
C ASN A 219 12.43 -1.54 0.48
N GLY A 220 12.01 -2.11 1.61
CA GLY A 220 12.94 -2.57 2.65
C GLY A 220 13.72 -1.38 3.22
N ALA A 221 15.05 -1.43 3.13
CA ALA A 221 15.91 -0.36 3.63
C ALA A 221 16.08 0.81 2.62
N GLU A 222 15.72 0.62 1.35
CA GLU A 222 15.98 1.61 0.30
C GLU A 222 14.76 2.49 -0.01
N GLU A 223 15.02 3.65 -0.62
CA GLU A 223 13.94 4.54 -1.09
C GLU A 223 13.26 3.97 -2.34
N ASN A 224 11.93 4.01 -2.36
CA ASN A 224 11.14 3.60 -3.51
C ASN A 224 11.10 4.70 -4.58
N LYS A 225 12.23 4.91 -5.26
CA LYS A 225 12.40 5.93 -6.30
C LYS A 225 11.34 5.85 -7.39
N GLU A 226 10.89 4.64 -7.73
CA GLU A 226 9.87 4.41 -8.76
C GLU A 226 8.49 4.89 -8.34
N ALA A 227 8.06 4.57 -7.12
CA ALA A 227 6.77 5.03 -6.60
C ALA A 227 6.77 6.55 -6.40
N LEU A 228 7.89 7.11 -5.93
CA LEU A 228 8.04 8.56 -5.75
C LEU A 228 8.00 9.30 -7.09
N ARG A 229 8.72 8.83 -8.12
CA ARG A 229 8.69 9.41 -9.47
C ARG A 229 7.27 9.49 -10.02
N LYS A 230 6.51 8.38 -9.94
CA LYS A 230 5.11 8.30 -10.39
C LYS A 230 4.15 9.21 -9.62
N SER A 231 4.57 9.76 -8.48
CA SER A 231 3.74 10.58 -7.60
C SER A 231 4.03 12.08 -7.72
N ARG A 232 4.81 12.51 -8.72
CA ARG A 232 5.20 13.91 -8.94
C ARG A 232 4.16 14.75 -9.71
N GLY A 233 2.99 14.20 -10.02
CA GLY A 233 1.92 14.92 -10.70
C GLY A 233 2.33 15.38 -12.09
N GLU A 234 2.19 16.68 -12.34
CA GLU A 234 2.51 17.31 -13.64
C GLU A 234 4.03 17.37 -13.90
N ASP A 235 4.86 17.24 -12.85
CA ASP A 235 6.32 17.22 -12.95
C ASP A 235 6.90 15.84 -13.30
N ASP A 236 6.06 14.80 -13.42
CA ASP A 236 6.49 13.45 -13.86
C ASP A 236 6.68 13.42 -15.38
N ASP A 237 7.87 13.03 -15.84
CA ASP A 237 8.19 12.93 -17.29
C ASP A 237 7.18 12.05 -18.05
N VAL A 238 6.70 10.96 -17.42
CA VAL A 238 5.72 10.06 -18.03
C VAL A 238 4.36 10.73 -18.15
N PHE A 239 3.97 11.57 -17.18
CA PHE A 239 2.78 12.41 -17.28
C PHE A 239 2.92 13.44 -18.41
N GLN A 240 4.06 14.13 -18.53
CA GLN A 240 4.29 15.11 -19.61
C GLN A 240 4.25 14.47 -21.00
N ILE A 241 4.83 13.28 -21.16
CA ILE A 241 4.74 12.50 -22.41
C ILE A 241 3.28 12.13 -22.70
N LEU A 242 2.53 11.72 -21.68
CA LEU A 242 1.11 11.38 -21.83
C LEU A 242 0.30 12.61 -22.25
N GLU A 243 0.57 13.77 -21.64
CA GLU A 243 -0.06 15.04 -21.99
C GLU A 243 0.24 15.45 -23.43
N TYR A 244 1.50 15.37 -23.84
CA TYR A 244 1.89 15.62 -25.22
C TYR A 244 1.13 14.71 -26.20
N GLN A 245 1.01 13.41 -25.91
CA GLN A 245 0.25 12.48 -26.74
C GLN A 245 -1.24 12.86 -26.81
N ALA A 246 -1.83 13.25 -25.68
CA ALA A 246 -3.22 13.70 -25.62
C ALA A 246 -3.43 14.97 -26.46
N GLN A 247 -2.52 15.94 -26.37
CA GLN A 247 -2.55 17.17 -27.19
C GLN A 247 -2.40 16.87 -28.69
N LYS A 248 -1.64 15.82 -29.06
CA LYS A 248 -1.53 15.35 -30.46
C LYS A 248 -2.73 14.55 -30.97
N GLY A 249 -3.76 14.35 -30.14
CA GLY A 249 -5.01 13.71 -30.55
C GLY A 249 -5.13 12.24 -30.15
N ASN A 250 -4.24 11.72 -29.30
CA ASN A 250 -4.36 10.35 -28.79
C ASN A 250 -5.52 10.23 -27.79
N ALA A 251 -6.61 9.58 -28.20
CA ALA A 251 -7.84 9.46 -27.40
C ALA A 251 -7.63 8.68 -26.09
N ALA A 252 -6.82 7.63 -26.10
CA ALA A 252 -6.51 6.85 -24.90
C ALA A 252 -5.68 7.66 -23.89
N ALA A 253 -4.79 8.53 -24.37
CA ALA A 253 -4.04 9.43 -23.52
C ALA A 253 -4.96 10.50 -22.89
N MET A 254 -5.88 11.08 -23.67
CA MET A 254 -6.90 12.01 -23.15
C MET A 254 -7.73 11.35 -22.04
N TYR A 255 -8.19 10.11 -22.24
CA TYR A 255 -8.90 9.35 -21.20
C TYR A 255 -8.06 9.16 -19.94
N LYS A 256 -6.78 8.75 -20.07
CA LYS A 256 -5.90 8.54 -18.91
C LYS A 256 -5.66 9.83 -18.12
N ILE A 257 -5.47 10.96 -18.78
CA ILE A 257 -5.29 12.26 -18.10
C ILE A 257 -6.58 12.68 -17.40
N GLY A 258 -7.72 12.56 -18.11
CA GLY A 258 -9.03 12.79 -17.50
C GLY A 258 -9.24 11.92 -16.27
N TYR A 259 -8.84 10.65 -16.34
CA TYR A 259 -8.89 9.69 -15.24
C TYR A 259 -8.01 10.14 -14.06
N PHE A 260 -6.78 10.59 -14.30
CA PHE A 260 -5.91 11.07 -13.22
C PHE A 260 -6.46 12.31 -12.52
N TYR A 261 -6.97 13.31 -13.25
CA TYR A 261 -7.59 14.49 -12.65
C TYR A 261 -8.92 14.18 -11.98
N TYR A 262 -9.73 13.27 -12.53
CA TYR A 262 -11.02 12.93 -11.94
C TYR A 262 -10.86 12.37 -10.52
N PHE A 263 -9.78 11.63 -10.34
CA PHE A 263 -9.56 10.79 -9.18
C PHE A 263 -8.45 11.26 -8.24
N GLY A 264 -7.60 12.18 -8.70
CA GLY A 264 -6.48 12.72 -7.92
C GLY A 264 -5.34 11.71 -7.80
N LEU A 265 -4.95 11.11 -8.92
CA LEU A 265 -3.93 10.06 -8.97
C LEU A 265 -2.55 10.63 -9.35
N ARG A 266 -1.49 9.86 -9.07
CA ARG A 266 -0.11 10.20 -9.44
C ARG A 266 0.39 11.53 -8.88
N GLY A 267 -0.17 12.01 -7.78
CA GLY A 267 0.19 13.32 -7.19
C GLY A 267 -0.57 14.50 -7.80
N LEU A 268 -1.55 14.26 -8.69
CA LEU A 268 -2.47 15.31 -9.14
C LEU A 268 -3.57 15.54 -8.11
N ARG A 269 -4.00 16.79 -7.99
CA ARG A 269 -5.22 17.14 -7.25
C ARG A 269 -6.45 16.79 -8.09
N ARG A 270 -7.55 16.49 -7.40
CA ARG A 270 -8.84 16.27 -8.07
C ARG A 270 -9.27 17.57 -8.74
N ASP A 271 -9.53 17.49 -10.04
CA ASP A 271 -10.05 18.59 -10.85
C ASP A 271 -11.08 18.03 -11.81
N HIS A 272 -12.34 18.06 -11.37
CA HIS A 272 -13.46 17.54 -12.16
C HIS A 272 -13.71 18.34 -13.43
N THR A 273 -13.29 19.62 -13.48
CA THR A 273 -13.44 20.46 -14.67
C THR A 273 -12.44 20.07 -15.75
N LYS A 274 -11.15 19.92 -15.41
CA LYS A 274 -10.13 19.36 -16.30
C LYS A 274 -10.50 17.94 -16.72
N ALA A 275 -10.95 17.11 -15.78
CA ALA A 275 -11.37 15.75 -16.08
C ALA A 275 -12.49 15.70 -17.13
N LEU A 276 -13.57 16.48 -16.95
CA LEU A 276 -14.67 16.55 -17.90
C LEU A 276 -14.20 17.03 -19.28
N ALA A 277 -13.34 18.05 -19.34
CA ALA A 277 -12.80 18.55 -20.59
C ALA A 277 -12.00 17.47 -21.35
N TRP A 278 -11.15 16.73 -20.65
CA TRP A 278 -10.37 15.63 -21.24
C TRP A 278 -11.23 14.45 -21.66
N PHE A 279 -12.21 14.04 -20.85
CA PHE A 279 -13.14 12.97 -21.22
C PHE A 279 -13.98 13.34 -22.44
N SER A 280 -14.44 14.58 -22.54
CA SER A 280 -15.22 15.06 -23.68
C SER A 280 -14.40 14.98 -24.97
N LYS A 281 -13.15 15.49 -24.94
CA LYS A 281 -12.20 15.36 -26.08
C LYS A 281 -11.90 13.92 -26.43
N ALA A 282 -11.75 13.04 -25.44
CA ALA A 282 -11.49 11.63 -25.65
C ALA A 282 -12.65 10.95 -26.41
N VAL A 283 -13.90 11.25 -26.03
CA VAL A 283 -15.10 10.76 -26.74
C VAL A 283 -15.15 11.27 -28.18
N GLU A 284 -14.87 12.55 -28.41
CA GLU A 284 -14.81 13.13 -29.76
C GLU A 284 -13.77 12.44 -30.66
N LYS A 285 -12.69 11.92 -30.05
CA LYS A 285 -11.65 11.14 -30.72
C LYS A 285 -11.89 9.62 -30.70
N GLY A 286 -13.07 9.17 -30.27
CA GLY A 286 -13.50 7.78 -30.37
C GLY A 286 -13.08 6.88 -29.21
N GLU A 287 -12.71 7.41 -28.04
CA GLU A 287 -12.46 6.62 -26.83
C GLU A 287 -13.77 6.40 -26.05
N PRO A 288 -14.36 5.19 -26.08
CA PRO A 288 -15.67 4.96 -25.50
C PRO A 288 -15.66 4.95 -23.97
N LYS A 289 -14.53 4.59 -23.31
CA LYS A 289 -14.48 4.47 -21.83
C LYS A 289 -14.81 5.79 -21.13
N SER A 290 -14.51 6.92 -21.77
CA SER A 290 -14.86 8.24 -21.27
C SER A 290 -16.38 8.49 -21.19
N MET A 291 -17.20 7.81 -22.00
CA MET A 291 -18.66 7.98 -21.97
C MET A 291 -19.25 7.52 -20.63
N GLU A 292 -18.72 6.45 -20.04
CA GLU A 292 -19.13 5.98 -18.72
C GLU A 292 -18.87 7.05 -17.65
N LEU A 293 -17.65 7.59 -17.63
CA LEU A 293 -17.24 8.60 -16.65
C LEU A 293 -17.97 9.93 -16.84
N LEU A 294 -18.32 10.30 -18.08
CA LEU A 294 -19.19 11.45 -18.33
C LEU A 294 -20.60 11.22 -17.76
N GLY A 295 -21.16 10.02 -17.95
CA GLY A 295 -22.44 9.64 -17.34
C GLY A 295 -22.41 9.74 -15.81
N GLU A 296 -21.34 9.25 -15.20
CA GLU A 296 -21.08 9.35 -13.76
C GLU A 296 -20.95 10.81 -13.29
N ILE A 297 -20.20 11.64 -14.02
CA ILE A 297 -20.03 13.07 -13.74
C ILE A 297 -21.38 13.79 -13.70
N TYR A 298 -22.23 13.60 -14.72
CA TYR A 298 -23.55 14.23 -14.77
C TYR A 298 -24.51 13.69 -13.71
N ALA A 299 -24.44 12.39 -13.40
CA ALA A 299 -25.26 11.80 -12.34
C ALA A 299 -24.93 12.39 -10.96
N ARG A 300 -23.66 12.72 -10.71
CA ARG A 300 -23.22 13.34 -9.46
C ARG A 300 -23.36 14.86 -9.43
N GLY A 301 -23.18 15.51 -10.57
CA GLY A 301 -22.85 16.92 -10.61
C GLY A 301 -21.39 17.19 -10.22
N ALA A 302 -20.46 16.30 -10.56
CA ALA A 302 -19.04 16.48 -10.25
C ALA A 302 -18.39 17.48 -11.23
N GLY A 303 -18.24 18.75 -10.82
CA GLY A 303 -17.71 19.82 -11.68
C GLY A 303 -18.72 20.35 -12.71
N VAL A 304 -19.98 19.92 -12.65
CA VAL A 304 -21.11 20.37 -13.48
C VAL A 304 -22.40 20.35 -12.67
N GLU A 305 -23.45 21.02 -13.15
CA GLU A 305 -24.77 20.85 -12.57
C GLU A 305 -25.28 19.40 -12.75
N ARG A 306 -25.88 18.84 -11.69
CA ARG A 306 -26.41 17.47 -11.69
C ARG A 306 -27.50 17.35 -12.74
N ASN A 307 -27.37 16.38 -13.64
CA ASN A 307 -28.31 16.19 -14.75
C ASN A 307 -28.48 14.70 -15.09
N TYR A 308 -29.53 14.10 -14.54
CA TYR A 308 -29.78 12.66 -14.68
C TYR A 308 -30.22 12.24 -16.09
N THR A 309 -30.81 13.13 -16.88
CA THR A 309 -31.19 12.81 -18.27
C THR A 309 -29.93 12.71 -19.14
N LYS A 310 -29.01 13.68 -19.05
CA LYS A 310 -27.69 13.60 -19.69
C LYS A 310 -26.88 12.40 -19.19
N ALA A 311 -26.94 12.10 -17.89
CA ALA A 311 -26.29 10.91 -17.35
C ALA A 311 -26.79 9.63 -18.03
N LEU A 312 -28.12 9.47 -18.14
CA LEU A 312 -28.72 8.33 -18.81
C LEU A 312 -28.33 8.27 -20.30
N GLU A 313 -28.30 9.40 -21.00
CA GLU A 313 -27.88 9.47 -22.41
C GLU A 313 -26.45 8.94 -22.59
N TRP A 314 -25.50 9.45 -21.81
CA TRP A 314 -24.09 9.02 -21.86
C TRP A 314 -23.93 7.54 -21.49
N LEU A 315 -24.59 7.07 -20.44
CA LEU A 315 -24.55 5.66 -20.05
C LEU A 315 -25.18 4.75 -21.12
N THR A 316 -26.25 5.21 -21.79
CA THR A 316 -26.86 4.45 -22.90
C THR A 316 -25.91 4.35 -24.10
N LEU A 317 -25.18 5.43 -24.42
CA LEU A 317 -24.14 5.41 -25.45
C LEU A 317 -23.00 4.46 -25.08
N ALA A 318 -22.52 4.51 -23.84
CA ALA A 318 -21.49 3.60 -23.32
C ALA A 318 -21.95 2.13 -23.38
N ALA A 319 -23.20 1.84 -22.99
CA ALA A 319 -23.77 0.49 -23.05
C ALA A 319 -23.89 -0.04 -24.50
N LYS A 320 -24.20 0.83 -25.47
CA LYS A 320 -24.18 0.46 -26.91
C LYS A 320 -22.78 0.07 -27.39
N GLN A 321 -21.73 0.64 -26.79
CA GLN A 321 -20.33 0.28 -27.00
C GLN A 321 -19.87 -0.93 -26.16
N GLN A 322 -20.81 -1.66 -25.54
CA GLN A 322 -20.54 -2.82 -24.68
C GLN A 322 -19.68 -2.51 -23.44
N LEU A 323 -19.75 -1.27 -22.94
CA LEU A 323 -19.18 -0.93 -21.63
C LEU A 323 -20.16 -1.36 -20.54
N TYR A 324 -19.97 -2.58 -20.00
CA TYR A 324 -20.94 -3.21 -19.11
C TYR A 324 -21.15 -2.49 -17.77
N SER A 325 -20.17 -1.70 -17.32
CA SER A 325 -20.32 -0.79 -16.19
C SER A 325 -21.41 0.25 -16.36
N ALA A 326 -21.69 0.66 -17.59
CA ALA A 326 -22.75 1.60 -17.86
C ALA A 326 -24.12 1.02 -17.46
N TYR A 327 -24.31 -0.29 -17.59
CA TYR A 327 -25.52 -0.96 -17.09
C TYR A 327 -25.66 -0.85 -15.58
N ASN A 328 -24.55 -0.88 -14.82
CA ASN A 328 -24.60 -0.65 -13.38
C ASN A 328 -25.13 0.76 -13.06
N GLY A 329 -24.60 1.80 -13.73
CA GLY A 329 -25.10 3.18 -13.60
C GLY A 329 -26.57 3.33 -13.99
N MET A 330 -26.97 2.73 -15.13
CA MET A 330 -28.38 2.75 -15.58
C MET A 330 -29.29 2.05 -14.58
N GLY A 331 -28.88 0.89 -14.05
CA GLY A 331 -29.64 0.17 -13.03
C GLY A 331 -29.87 1.04 -11.80
N TYR A 332 -28.85 1.76 -11.34
CA TYR A 332 -28.95 2.70 -10.22
C TYR A 332 -29.97 3.82 -10.49
N LEU A 333 -29.93 4.44 -11.68
CA LEU A 333 -30.92 5.46 -12.07
C LEU A 333 -32.36 4.94 -12.01
N TYR A 334 -32.59 3.68 -12.43
CA TYR A 334 -33.91 3.03 -12.37
C TYR A 334 -34.35 2.64 -10.96
N VAL A 335 -33.43 2.28 -10.06
CA VAL A 335 -33.78 2.04 -8.63
C VAL A 335 -34.24 3.33 -7.98
N LYS A 336 -33.47 4.41 -8.18
CA LYS A 336 -33.74 5.71 -7.53
C LYS A 336 -34.83 6.52 -8.21
N GLY A 337 -35.09 6.28 -9.50
CA GLY A 337 -36.01 7.08 -10.29
C GLY A 337 -35.39 8.42 -10.70
N TYR A 338 -34.08 8.44 -10.94
CA TYR A 338 -33.35 9.64 -11.33
C TYR A 338 -33.35 9.79 -12.84
N GLY A 339 -34.03 10.83 -13.35
CA GLY A 339 -34.19 11.07 -14.79
C GLY A 339 -35.09 10.04 -15.51
N VAL A 340 -35.58 9.03 -14.80
CA VAL A 340 -36.47 7.95 -15.27
C VAL A 340 -37.47 7.57 -14.18
N GLY A 341 -38.58 6.94 -14.53
CA GLY A 341 -39.48 6.36 -13.51
C GLY A 341 -38.84 5.17 -12.79
N LYS A 342 -39.11 5.02 -11.49
CA LYS A 342 -38.62 3.87 -10.70
C LYS A 342 -39.07 2.55 -11.32
N ASN A 343 -38.13 1.64 -11.57
CA ASN A 343 -38.41 0.32 -12.12
C ASN A 343 -37.37 -0.72 -11.67
N TYR A 344 -37.70 -1.46 -10.60
CA TYR A 344 -36.80 -2.44 -10.00
C TYR A 344 -36.53 -3.66 -10.90
N THR A 345 -37.47 -4.03 -11.76
CA THR A 345 -37.28 -5.14 -12.71
C THR A 345 -36.21 -4.79 -13.73
N LYS A 346 -36.30 -3.61 -14.36
CA LYS A 346 -35.27 -3.10 -15.28
C LYS A 346 -33.93 -2.91 -14.57
N ALA A 347 -33.95 -2.35 -13.36
CA ALA A 347 -32.72 -2.19 -12.59
C ALA A 347 -32.00 -3.52 -12.36
N LYS A 348 -32.73 -4.55 -11.90
CA LYS A 348 -32.20 -5.90 -11.72
C LYS A 348 -31.63 -6.49 -13.01
N GLU A 349 -32.31 -6.32 -14.13
CA GLU A 349 -31.82 -6.79 -15.43
C GLU A 349 -30.50 -6.12 -15.82
N TYR A 350 -30.37 -4.81 -15.60
CA TYR A 350 -29.14 -4.09 -15.88
C TYR A 350 -28.01 -4.46 -14.92
N PHE A 351 -28.26 -4.57 -13.62
CA PHE A 351 -27.25 -5.06 -12.67
C PHE A 351 -26.80 -6.47 -12.99
N LYS A 352 -27.72 -7.33 -13.43
CA LYS A 352 -27.39 -8.68 -13.91
C LYS A 352 -26.49 -8.65 -15.13
N ARG A 353 -26.78 -7.84 -16.15
CA ARG A 353 -25.90 -7.71 -17.32
C ARG A 353 -24.51 -7.21 -16.96
N ALA A 354 -24.41 -6.29 -15.99
CA ALA A 354 -23.13 -5.82 -15.48
C ALA A 354 -22.39 -6.96 -14.76
N ALA A 355 -23.05 -7.67 -13.84
CA ALA A 355 -22.47 -8.78 -13.08
C ALA A 355 -22.05 -9.96 -13.96
N ASP A 356 -22.86 -10.35 -14.95
CA ASP A 356 -22.54 -11.42 -15.91
C ASP A 356 -21.29 -11.10 -16.77
N ASN A 357 -20.76 -9.87 -16.69
CA ASN A 357 -19.54 -9.41 -17.36
C ASN A 357 -18.54 -8.83 -16.34
N ASP A 358 -18.45 -9.46 -15.16
CA ASP A 358 -17.46 -9.20 -14.11
C ASP A 358 -17.46 -7.79 -13.50
N ASP A 359 -18.56 -7.04 -13.62
CA ASP A 359 -18.68 -5.74 -12.96
C ASP A 359 -18.94 -5.89 -11.45
N ALA A 360 -17.99 -5.43 -10.62
CA ALA A 360 -18.09 -5.49 -9.17
C ALA A 360 -19.29 -4.70 -8.61
N GLY A 361 -19.63 -3.55 -9.24
CA GLY A 361 -20.78 -2.74 -8.87
C GLY A 361 -22.11 -3.44 -9.15
N GLY A 362 -22.20 -4.13 -10.29
CA GLY A 362 -23.33 -4.99 -10.66
C GLY A 362 -23.56 -6.09 -9.63
N HIS A 363 -22.50 -6.83 -9.26
CA HIS A 363 -22.56 -7.84 -8.20
C HIS A 363 -23.03 -7.24 -6.88
N TYR A 364 -22.42 -6.14 -6.43
CA TYR A 364 -22.83 -5.46 -5.20
C TYR A 364 -24.32 -5.09 -5.20
N ASN A 365 -24.80 -4.45 -6.27
CA ASN A 365 -26.18 -4.00 -6.36
C ASN A 365 -27.19 -5.16 -6.45
N LEU A 366 -26.83 -6.28 -7.09
CA LEU A 366 -27.63 -7.51 -6.99
C LEU A 366 -27.68 -8.05 -5.57
N GLY A 367 -26.55 -8.01 -4.85
CA GLY A 367 -26.47 -8.34 -3.44
C GLY A 367 -27.46 -7.52 -2.61
N VAL A 368 -27.49 -6.19 -2.79
CA VAL A 368 -28.43 -5.29 -2.12
C VAL A 368 -29.89 -5.64 -2.47
N ILE A 369 -30.20 -5.87 -3.75
CA ILE A 369 -31.55 -6.26 -4.22
C ILE A 369 -32.02 -7.52 -3.48
N HIS A 370 -31.19 -8.56 -3.40
CA HIS A 370 -31.55 -9.83 -2.76
C HIS A 370 -31.58 -9.75 -1.23
N LEU A 371 -30.67 -8.98 -0.62
CA LEU A 371 -30.60 -8.81 0.83
C LEU A 371 -31.88 -8.16 1.37
N LYS A 372 -32.41 -7.19 0.62
CA LYS A 372 -33.60 -6.40 0.98
C LYS A 372 -34.91 -6.93 0.40
N GLY A 373 -34.85 -7.72 -0.68
CA GLY A 373 -36.04 -8.14 -1.42
C GLY A 373 -36.66 -7.03 -2.28
N ILE A 374 -35.84 -6.14 -2.85
CA ILE A 374 -36.32 -5.04 -3.70
C ILE A 374 -36.69 -5.58 -5.09
N GLY A 375 -37.98 -5.76 -5.35
CA GLY A 375 -38.47 -6.32 -6.61
C GLY A 375 -38.13 -7.81 -6.81
N VAL A 376 -37.67 -8.51 -5.77
CA VAL A 376 -37.40 -9.96 -5.73
C VAL A 376 -37.74 -10.52 -4.35
N LYS A 377 -37.88 -11.85 -4.24
CA LYS A 377 -37.93 -12.49 -2.92
C LYS A 377 -36.59 -12.29 -2.21
N ARG A 378 -36.65 -11.89 -0.94
CA ARG A 378 -35.47 -11.74 -0.08
C ARG A 378 -34.69 -13.07 0.02
N ASP A 379 -33.40 -13.01 -0.25
CA ASP A 379 -32.47 -14.14 -0.19
C ASP A 379 -31.10 -13.67 0.32
N VAL A 380 -30.83 -13.89 1.61
CA VAL A 380 -29.61 -13.45 2.27
C VAL A 380 -28.40 -14.29 1.83
N LYS A 381 -28.59 -15.57 1.49
CA LYS A 381 -27.49 -16.46 1.10
C LYS A 381 -26.97 -16.06 -0.28
N LEU A 382 -27.88 -15.83 -1.23
CA LEU A 382 -27.54 -15.34 -2.56
C LEU A 382 -26.93 -13.93 -2.49
N ALA A 383 -27.47 -13.05 -1.64
CA ALA A 383 -26.87 -11.74 -1.42
C ALA A 383 -25.42 -11.82 -0.92
N CYS A 384 -25.15 -12.71 0.04
CA CYS A 384 -23.80 -12.96 0.55
C CYS A 384 -22.83 -13.37 -0.57
N GLN A 385 -23.24 -14.29 -1.43
CA GLN A 385 -22.42 -14.74 -2.57
C GLN A 385 -22.07 -13.57 -3.49
N TYR A 386 -23.06 -12.73 -3.83
CA TYR A 386 -22.82 -11.53 -4.64
C TYR A 386 -21.86 -10.55 -3.96
N PHE A 387 -21.99 -10.33 -2.65
CA PHE A 387 -21.07 -9.45 -1.93
C PHE A 387 -19.64 -10.01 -1.86
N ILE A 388 -19.45 -11.33 -1.71
CA ILE A 388 -18.11 -11.94 -1.72
C ILE A 388 -17.43 -11.72 -3.07
N VAL A 389 -18.15 -11.92 -4.18
CA VAL A 389 -17.60 -11.68 -5.53
C VAL A 389 -17.25 -10.21 -5.71
N ALA A 390 -18.14 -9.29 -5.31
CA ALA A 390 -17.89 -7.86 -5.40
C ALA A 390 -16.69 -7.41 -4.52
N ALA A 391 -16.57 -7.96 -3.31
CA ALA A 391 -15.48 -7.68 -2.38
C ALA A 391 -14.13 -8.19 -2.92
N ASN A 392 -14.08 -9.40 -3.46
CA ASN A 392 -12.88 -9.96 -4.10
C ASN A 392 -12.47 -9.19 -5.37
N ALA A 393 -13.43 -8.52 -6.02
CA ALA A 393 -13.17 -7.57 -7.10
C ALA A 393 -12.85 -6.14 -6.61
N GLY A 394 -12.71 -5.92 -5.29
CA GLY A 394 -12.25 -4.68 -4.68
C GLY A 394 -13.33 -3.66 -4.31
N GLN A 395 -14.62 -4.01 -4.34
CA GLN A 395 -15.71 -3.05 -4.07
C GLN A 395 -15.83 -2.70 -2.57
N PRO A 396 -15.54 -1.46 -2.12
CA PRO A 396 -15.53 -1.09 -0.70
C PRO A 396 -16.87 -1.29 0.01
N LYS A 397 -17.97 -0.97 -0.68
CA LYS A 397 -19.32 -1.15 -0.12
C LYS A 397 -19.66 -2.61 0.13
N ALA A 398 -19.08 -3.54 -0.64
CA ALA A 398 -19.27 -4.97 -0.42
C ALA A 398 -18.56 -5.44 0.86
N PHE A 399 -17.33 -4.97 1.12
CA PHE A 399 -16.66 -5.21 2.40
C PHE A 399 -17.47 -4.69 3.59
N TYR A 400 -18.07 -3.50 3.47
CA TYR A 400 -18.95 -2.95 4.51
C TYR A 400 -20.16 -3.84 4.80
N GLN A 401 -20.84 -4.33 3.76
CA GLN A 401 -21.98 -5.24 3.94
C GLN A 401 -21.56 -6.56 4.57
N LEU A 402 -20.45 -7.16 4.12
CA LEU A 402 -19.91 -8.40 4.70
C LEU A 402 -19.49 -8.21 6.15
N ALA A 403 -18.86 -7.08 6.49
CA ALA A 403 -18.54 -6.72 7.87
C ALA A 403 -19.80 -6.67 8.74
N LYS A 404 -20.87 -6.04 8.25
CA LYS A 404 -22.18 -5.98 8.93
C LYS A 404 -22.81 -7.36 9.09
N MET A 405 -22.72 -8.22 8.07
CA MET A 405 -23.20 -9.60 8.13
C MET A 405 -22.45 -10.42 9.19
N PHE A 406 -21.12 -10.32 9.26
CA PHE A 406 -20.30 -10.97 10.31
C PHE A 406 -20.54 -10.37 11.71
N HIS A 407 -20.73 -9.06 11.81
CA HIS A 407 -20.99 -8.37 13.07
C HIS A 407 -22.33 -8.82 13.69
N MET A 408 -23.37 -8.90 12.86
CA MET A 408 -24.74 -9.21 13.29
C MET A 408 -25.08 -10.70 13.23
N GLY A 409 -24.28 -11.53 12.56
CA GLY A 409 -24.56 -12.96 12.37
C GLY A 409 -25.76 -13.22 11.46
N VAL A 410 -25.90 -12.42 10.39
CA VAL A 410 -26.97 -12.52 9.39
C VAL A 410 -26.40 -13.13 8.11
N GLY A 411 -26.89 -14.32 7.71
CA GLY A 411 -26.35 -15.09 6.58
C GLY A 411 -24.99 -15.76 6.85
N LEU A 412 -24.15 -15.10 7.64
CA LEU A 412 -22.85 -15.58 8.12
C LEU A 412 -22.89 -15.83 9.63
N LYS A 413 -22.02 -16.72 10.12
CA LYS A 413 -21.82 -16.89 11.56
C LYS A 413 -21.18 -15.62 12.13
N LYS A 414 -21.56 -15.24 13.35
CA LYS A 414 -21.03 -14.04 13.99
C LYS A 414 -19.52 -14.19 14.19
N ASN A 415 -18.72 -13.27 13.66
CA ASN A 415 -17.26 -13.26 13.76
C ASN A 415 -16.77 -11.82 13.91
N LEU A 416 -16.53 -11.40 15.16
CA LEU A 416 -16.12 -10.03 15.46
C LEU A 416 -14.71 -9.68 14.93
N PRO A 417 -13.69 -10.55 15.06
CA PRO A 417 -12.38 -10.28 14.44
C PRO A 417 -12.47 -10.01 12.93
N MET A 418 -13.22 -10.85 12.20
CA MET A 418 -13.42 -10.67 10.75
C MET A 418 -14.19 -9.38 10.45
N ALA A 419 -15.27 -9.10 11.19
CA ALA A 419 -16.04 -7.87 11.03
C ALA A 419 -15.18 -6.61 11.25
N VAL A 420 -14.36 -6.60 12.29
CA VAL A 420 -13.44 -5.48 12.59
C VAL A 420 -12.42 -5.29 11.47
N GLY A 421 -11.80 -6.37 10.98
CA GLY A 421 -10.84 -6.28 9.87
C GLY A 421 -11.47 -5.69 8.61
N LEU A 422 -12.67 -6.14 8.25
CA LEU A 422 -13.41 -5.62 7.09
C LEU A 422 -13.89 -4.18 7.28
N TYR A 423 -14.39 -3.81 8.46
CA TYR A 423 -14.74 -2.41 8.74
C TYR A 423 -13.52 -1.50 8.75
N LYS A 424 -12.38 -1.92 9.33
CA LYS A 424 -11.13 -1.17 9.30
C LYS A 424 -10.69 -0.90 7.86
N LEU A 425 -10.72 -1.92 7.00
CA LEU A 425 -10.39 -1.78 5.57
C LEU A 425 -11.24 -0.68 4.88
N VAL A 426 -12.53 -0.59 5.24
CA VAL A 426 -13.43 0.43 4.70
C VAL A 426 -13.20 1.79 5.36
N ALA A 427 -13.01 1.84 6.68
CA ALA A 427 -12.76 3.08 7.43
C ALA A 427 -11.46 3.75 6.98
N GLU A 428 -10.40 3.01 6.68
CA GLU A 428 -9.13 3.57 6.19
C GLU A 428 -9.28 4.33 4.86
N ARG A 429 -10.40 4.16 4.17
CA ARG A 429 -10.71 4.87 2.94
C ARG A 429 -11.42 6.21 3.16
N GLY A 430 -11.74 6.57 4.40
CA GLY A 430 -12.44 7.81 4.76
C GLY A 430 -11.66 9.10 4.50
N PRO A 431 -12.27 10.27 4.76
CA PRO A 431 -11.72 11.59 4.42
C PRO A 431 -10.38 11.92 5.10
N TRP A 432 -10.18 11.48 6.34
CA TRP A 432 -8.92 11.62 7.11
C TRP A 432 -7.67 11.05 6.41
N ASN A 433 -7.86 10.22 5.39
CA ASN A 433 -6.80 9.67 4.57
C ASN A 433 -6.05 10.73 3.72
N SER A 434 -6.57 11.95 3.61
CA SER A 434 -5.88 13.11 3.02
C SER A 434 -4.50 13.39 3.65
N LEU A 435 -4.28 12.98 4.91
CA LEU A 435 -2.97 13.01 5.58
C LEU A 435 -1.86 12.31 4.78
N SER A 436 -2.15 11.16 4.14
CA SER A 436 -1.14 10.40 3.37
C SER A 436 -0.59 11.19 2.20
N ARG A 437 -1.45 11.93 1.50
CA ARG A 437 -1.06 12.75 0.36
C ARG A 437 -0.26 13.95 0.82
N TRP A 438 -0.69 14.67 1.85
CA TRP A 438 0.07 15.80 2.37
C TRP A 438 1.45 15.37 2.88
N ALA A 439 1.54 14.19 3.49
CA ALA A 439 2.81 13.60 3.92
C ALA A 439 3.73 13.32 2.72
N LEU A 440 3.19 12.68 1.67
CA LEU A 440 3.93 12.37 0.44
C LEU A 440 4.36 13.65 -0.31
N GLU A 441 3.46 14.61 -0.47
CA GLU A 441 3.75 15.91 -1.10
C GLU A 441 4.86 16.64 -0.33
N SER A 442 4.81 16.62 1.01
CA SER A 442 5.85 17.21 1.86
C SER A 442 7.19 16.49 1.69
N TYR A 443 7.17 15.16 1.62
CA TYR A 443 8.37 14.35 1.39
C TYR A 443 9.03 14.66 0.04
N LEU A 444 8.23 14.71 -1.04
CA LEU A 444 8.70 15.00 -2.40
C LEU A 444 9.30 16.40 -2.53
N LYS A 445 8.80 17.37 -1.75
CA LYS A 445 9.33 18.74 -1.67
C LYS A 445 10.61 18.87 -0.82
N GLY A 446 11.03 17.79 -0.17
CA GLY A 446 12.18 17.81 0.75
C GLY A 446 11.85 18.26 2.18
N ASN A 447 10.58 18.53 2.50
CA ASN A 447 10.14 18.88 3.85
C ASN A 447 9.96 17.62 4.71
N VAL A 448 11.07 16.92 4.98
CA VAL A 448 11.07 15.59 5.61
C VAL A 448 10.50 15.64 7.04
N GLY A 449 10.77 16.71 7.80
CA GLY A 449 10.19 16.89 9.14
C GLY A 449 8.65 16.91 9.11
N LYS A 450 8.07 17.74 8.23
CA LYS A 450 6.61 17.80 8.03
C LYS A 450 6.04 16.45 7.57
N ALA A 451 6.72 15.78 6.65
CA ALA A 451 6.34 14.44 6.20
C ALA A 451 6.36 13.42 7.35
N SER A 452 7.40 13.45 8.20
CA SER A 452 7.55 12.61 9.38
C SER A 452 6.40 12.81 10.37
N LEU A 453 6.03 14.07 10.65
CA LEU A 453 4.92 14.41 11.54
C LEU A 453 3.58 13.89 10.99
N LEU A 454 3.31 14.11 9.70
CA LEU A 454 2.07 13.68 9.04
C LEU A 454 1.97 12.16 8.96
N TYR A 455 3.04 11.46 8.58
CA TYR A 455 3.06 10.00 8.60
C TYR A 455 2.94 9.45 10.03
N SER A 456 3.56 10.08 11.03
CA SER A 456 3.42 9.67 12.44
C SER A 456 1.98 9.83 12.93
N ARG A 457 1.31 10.94 12.58
CA ARG A 457 -0.09 11.16 12.90
C ARG A 457 -0.97 10.10 12.24
N MET A 458 -0.72 9.79 10.97
CA MET A 458 -1.47 8.76 10.26
C MET A 458 -1.16 7.33 10.77
N ALA A 459 0.06 7.08 11.22
CA ALA A 459 0.48 5.82 11.82
C ALA A 459 -0.29 5.50 13.11
N GLU A 460 -0.55 6.53 13.93
CA GLU A 460 -1.40 6.43 15.13
C GLU A 460 -2.84 6.03 14.80
N LEU A 461 -3.38 6.47 13.66
CA LEU A 461 -4.73 6.09 13.21
C LEU A 461 -4.81 4.62 12.76
N GLY A 462 -3.68 3.92 12.69
CA GLY A 462 -3.61 2.49 12.40
C GLY A 462 -3.20 2.14 10.97
N TYR A 463 -2.81 3.12 10.15
CA TYR A 463 -2.39 2.85 8.78
C TYR A 463 -1.00 2.21 8.73
N GLU A 464 -0.93 0.97 8.24
CA GLU A 464 0.31 0.21 8.11
C GLU A 464 1.36 0.96 7.26
N ILE A 465 0.98 1.45 6.08
CA ILE A 465 1.92 2.14 5.18
C ILE A 465 2.53 3.37 5.87
N ALA A 466 1.71 4.13 6.60
CA ALA A 466 2.18 5.29 7.35
C ALA A 466 3.11 4.92 8.51
N GLN A 467 2.82 3.82 9.23
CA GLN A 467 3.72 3.28 10.26
C GLN A 467 5.09 2.95 9.66
N SER A 468 5.10 2.24 8.53
CA SER A 468 6.34 1.88 7.84
C SER A 468 7.10 3.11 7.31
N ASN A 469 6.39 4.11 6.76
CA ASN A 469 7.00 5.31 6.19
C ASN A 469 7.59 6.18 7.31
N ALA A 470 6.87 6.36 8.42
CA ALA A 470 7.37 7.08 9.58
C ALA A 470 8.59 6.39 10.18
N ALA A 471 8.56 5.06 10.33
CA ALA A 471 9.70 4.28 10.81
C ALA A 471 10.93 4.45 9.91
N TRP A 472 10.75 4.30 8.59
CA TRP A 472 11.82 4.44 7.63
C TRP A 472 12.41 5.86 7.58
N ILE A 473 11.58 6.89 7.69
CA ILE A 473 12.05 8.28 7.77
C ILE A 473 12.94 8.44 9.01
N LEU A 474 12.49 7.97 10.18
CA LEU A 474 13.26 8.03 11.43
C LEU A 474 14.61 7.30 11.32
N ASP A 475 14.67 6.15 10.64
CA ASP A 475 15.94 5.42 10.46
C ASP A 475 16.87 6.12 9.46
N LYS A 476 16.34 6.62 8.33
CA LYS A 476 17.15 7.18 7.24
C LYS A 476 17.68 8.58 7.51
N TYR A 477 16.87 9.45 8.11
CA TYR A 477 17.19 10.88 8.26
C TYR A 477 17.58 11.25 9.69
N ALA A 478 18.41 10.38 10.28
CA ALA A 478 18.92 10.46 11.64
C ALA A 478 19.40 11.85 12.08
N GLU A 479 20.08 12.57 11.19
CA GLU A 479 20.80 13.83 11.45
C GLU A 479 19.93 15.10 11.31
N HIS A 480 18.71 14.99 10.79
CA HIS A 480 17.92 16.14 10.30
C HIS A 480 16.87 16.66 11.30
N SER A 481 17.11 16.58 12.60
CA SER A 481 16.27 17.31 13.59
C SER A 481 14.76 16.96 13.56
N MET A 482 14.38 15.75 13.16
CA MET A 482 12.96 15.42 12.88
C MET A 482 12.19 14.82 14.07
N CYS A 483 12.92 14.28 15.04
CA CYS A 483 12.34 13.69 16.23
C CYS A 483 12.58 14.68 17.36
N VAL A 484 11.52 15.24 17.91
CA VAL A 484 11.60 16.10 19.09
C VAL A 484 11.07 15.33 20.29
N GLY A 485 11.94 15.09 21.25
CA GLY A 485 11.63 14.55 22.57
C GLY A 485 11.30 15.65 23.58
N GLU A 486 11.39 15.33 24.87
CA GLU A 486 11.04 16.25 25.96
C GLU A 486 12.05 17.40 26.11
N SER A 487 13.35 17.12 25.90
CA SER A 487 14.44 18.08 26.11
C SER A 487 15.03 18.62 24.80
N GLY A 488 14.23 18.67 23.73
CA GLY A 488 14.67 19.03 22.38
C GLY A 488 14.78 17.82 21.46
N PHE A 489 15.80 17.73 20.61
CA PHE A 489 15.92 16.62 19.67
C PHE A 489 16.09 15.27 20.37
N CYS A 490 15.43 14.24 19.84
CA CYS A 490 15.55 12.88 20.34
C CYS A 490 17.00 12.40 20.25
N SER A 491 17.42 11.64 21.27
CA SER A 491 18.62 10.82 21.18
C SER A 491 18.47 9.75 20.09
N ASP A 492 19.61 9.24 19.59
CA ASP A 492 19.61 8.09 18.69
C ASP A 492 18.83 6.90 19.27
N SER A 493 18.99 6.64 20.57
CA SER A 493 18.26 5.56 21.25
C SER A 493 16.75 5.75 21.17
N GLU A 494 16.24 6.94 21.49
CA GLU A 494 14.80 7.23 21.42
C GLU A 494 14.27 7.14 19.99
N ARG A 495 15.04 7.64 19.01
CA ARG A 495 14.67 7.57 17.60
C ARG A 495 14.51 6.12 17.14
N HIS A 496 15.49 5.26 17.42
CA HIS A 496 15.42 3.85 17.05
C HIS A 496 14.31 3.11 17.81
N GLN A 497 14.10 3.40 19.10
CA GLN A 497 12.99 2.82 19.85
C GLN A 497 11.62 3.18 19.22
N ARG A 498 11.46 4.41 18.74
CA ARG A 498 10.25 4.83 18.02
C ARG A 498 10.14 4.12 16.67
N ALA A 499 11.22 4.09 15.88
CA ALA A 499 11.25 3.40 14.59
C ALA A 499 10.93 1.91 14.73
N HIS A 500 11.58 1.20 15.66
CA HIS A 500 11.30 -0.22 15.94
C HIS A 500 9.85 -0.44 16.40
N SER A 501 9.31 0.44 17.25
CA SER A 501 7.90 0.36 17.66
C SER A 501 6.94 0.52 16.48
N LEU A 502 7.27 1.34 15.49
CA LEU A 502 6.45 1.57 14.30
C LEU A 502 6.60 0.43 13.29
N TRP A 503 7.84 -0.06 13.07
CA TRP A 503 8.05 -1.27 12.28
C TRP A 503 7.29 -2.45 12.86
N TRP A 504 7.28 -2.61 14.19
CA TRP A 504 6.59 -3.74 14.82
C TRP A 504 5.09 -3.67 14.55
N GLN A 505 4.51 -2.47 14.70
CA GLN A 505 3.10 -2.23 14.37
C GLN A 505 2.79 -2.50 12.90
N ALA A 506 3.64 -2.05 11.97
CA ALA A 506 3.45 -2.33 10.56
C ALA A 506 3.50 -3.85 10.29
N SER A 507 4.41 -4.56 10.98
CA SER A 507 4.55 -6.00 10.84
C SER A 507 3.33 -6.77 11.33
N GLU A 508 2.73 -6.38 12.48
CA GLU A 508 1.50 -6.96 13.03
C GLU A 508 0.31 -6.84 12.05
N GLN A 509 0.40 -5.91 11.11
CA GLN A 509 -0.60 -5.67 10.07
C GLN A 509 -0.27 -6.36 8.73
N GLY A 510 0.79 -7.18 8.68
CA GLY A 510 1.15 -7.99 7.52
C GLY A 510 2.26 -7.41 6.64
N ASN A 511 3.03 -6.42 7.13
CA ASN A 511 4.24 -5.97 6.43
C ASN A 511 5.42 -6.88 6.76
N GLU A 512 5.78 -7.70 5.79
CA GLU A 512 6.82 -8.71 5.89
C GLU A 512 8.22 -8.10 5.94
N HIS A 513 8.41 -6.97 5.24
CA HIS A 513 9.67 -6.22 5.25
C HIS A 513 9.90 -5.55 6.61
N ALA A 514 8.84 -5.06 7.27
CA ALA A 514 8.94 -4.48 8.59
C ALA A 514 9.40 -5.50 9.64
N ALA A 515 8.83 -6.71 9.61
CA ALA A 515 9.26 -7.81 10.49
C ALA A 515 10.74 -8.17 10.27
N LEU A 516 11.17 -8.25 9.00
CA LEU A 516 12.55 -8.51 8.63
C LEU A 516 13.50 -7.43 9.15
N LEU A 517 13.17 -6.14 8.96
CA LEU A 517 14.00 -5.02 9.41
C LEU A 517 14.19 -4.99 10.92
N ILE A 518 13.14 -5.32 11.69
CA ILE A 518 13.26 -5.44 13.16
C ILE A 518 14.12 -6.63 13.55
N GLY A 519 13.96 -7.77 12.87
CA GLY A 519 14.83 -8.92 13.08
C GLY A 519 16.30 -8.56 12.86
N ASP A 520 16.59 -7.85 11.78
CA ASP A 520 17.95 -7.37 11.50
C ASP A 520 18.42 -6.33 12.53
N ALA A 521 17.52 -5.50 13.05
CA ALA A 521 17.87 -4.53 14.09
C ALA A 521 18.32 -5.23 15.38
N TYR A 522 17.59 -6.24 15.84
CA TYR A 522 17.96 -7.06 17.00
C TYR A 522 19.20 -7.91 16.74
N TYR A 523 19.32 -8.50 15.54
CA TYR A 523 20.43 -9.37 15.18
C TYR A 523 21.77 -8.61 15.16
N TYR A 524 21.80 -7.43 14.52
CA TYR A 524 23.01 -6.62 14.41
C TYR A 524 23.24 -5.67 15.59
N GLY A 525 22.20 -5.40 16.39
CA GLY A 525 22.23 -4.39 17.45
C GLY A 525 22.14 -2.97 16.90
N ARG A 526 21.34 -2.74 15.85
CA ARG A 526 21.12 -1.40 15.28
C ARG A 526 20.07 -0.68 16.12
N GLY A 527 20.49 0.33 16.89
CA GLY A 527 19.57 1.10 17.73
C GLY A 527 19.01 0.36 18.95
N THR A 528 19.54 -0.82 19.24
CA THR A 528 19.17 -1.67 20.38
C THR A 528 20.33 -2.61 20.70
N GLU A 529 20.31 -3.24 21.87
CA GLU A 529 21.30 -4.26 22.20
C GLU A 529 21.09 -5.50 21.32
N ARG A 530 22.18 -6.21 21.02
CA ARG A 530 22.09 -7.45 20.25
C ARG A 530 21.28 -8.48 21.04
N ASP A 531 20.21 -8.96 20.41
CA ASP A 531 19.29 -9.93 21.00
C ASP A 531 18.90 -10.96 19.93
N TYR A 532 19.62 -12.07 19.91
CA TYR A 532 19.38 -13.12 18.91
C TYR A 532 18.03 -13.82 19.11
N GLU A 533 17.49 -13.86 20.32
CA GLU A 533 16.19 -14.49 20.58
C GLU A 533 15.07 -13.65 19.97
N ARG A 534 15.06 -12.33 20.23
CA ARG A 534 14.08 -11.42 19.61
C ARG A 534 14.25 -11.32 18.09
N ALA A 535 15.49 -11.40 17.60
CA ALA A 535 15.73 -11.48 16.16
C ALA A 535 15.05 -12.72 15.55
N ALA A 536 15.19 -13.88 16.21
CA ALA A 536 14.56 -15.13 15.77
C ALA A 536 13.03 -15.00 15.78
N GLU A 537 12.44 -14.41 16.82
CA GLU A 537 10.99 -14.17 16.90
C GLU A 537 10.49 -13.30 15.74
N ALA A 538 11.17 -12.18 15.47
CA ALA A 538 10.83 -11.29 14.36
C ALA A 538 10.98 -11.98 12.99
N TYR A 539 12.03 -12.77 12.79
CA TYR A 539 12.19 -13.54 11.55
C TYR A 539 11.16 -14.67 11.41
N MET A 540 10.77 -15.34 12.51
CA MET A 540 9.67 -16.32 12.49
C MET A 540 8.35 -15.65 12.09
N HIS A 541 8.11 -14.44 12.57
CA HIS A 541 6.96 -13.64 12.17
C HIS A 541 7.02 -13.28 10.68
N ALA A 542 8.14 -12.77 10.18
CA ALA A 542 8.33 -12.50 8.74
C ALA A 542 8.18 -13.76 7.87
N LYS A 543 8.70 -14.91 8.34
CA LYS A 543 8.52 -16.21 7.69
C LYS A 543 7.06 -16.62 7.60
N SER A 544 6.24 -16.34 8.63
CA SER A 544 4.79 -16.63 8.58
C SER A 544 4.07 -15.85 7.47
N GLN A 545 4.68 -14.75 7.02
CA GLN A 545 4.25 -13.92 5.89
C GLN A 545 4.98 -14.29 4.58
N SER A 546 5.60 -15.48 4.53
CA SER A 546 6.33 -16.01 3.37
C SER A 546 7.53 -15.15 2.93
N ASN A 547 8.26 -14.51 3.84
CA ASN A 547 9.46 -13.76 3.49
C ASN A 547 10.68 -14.69 3.31
N ALA A 548 11.22 -14.75 2.08
CA ALA A 548 12.36 -15.63 1.75
C ALA A 548 13.66 -15.24 2.47
N GLN A 549 13.92 -13.95 2.68
CA GLN A 549 15.13 -13.50 3.37
C GLN A 549 15.08 -13.85 4.86
N ALA A 550 13.91 -13.72 5.51
CA ALA A 550 13.74 -14.16 6.88
C ALA A 550 13.91 -15.68 7.03
N MET A 551 13.41 -16.47 6.07
CA MET A 551 13.67 -17.92 6.03
C MET A 551 15.17 -18.20 5.92
N PHE A 552 15.88 -17.50 5.03
CA PHE A 552 17.34 -17.63 4.92
C PHE A 552 18.05 -17.28 6.24
N ASN A 553 17.67 -16.16 6.87
CA ASN A 553 18.25 -15.72 8.15
C ASN A 553 18.01 -16.73 9.28
N LEU A 554 16.80 -17.31 9.37
CA LEU A 554 16.51 -18.39 10.32
C LEU A 554 17.38 -19.62 10.05
N GLY A 555 17.61 -19.96 8.77
CA GLY A 555 18.54 -21.02 8.38
C GLY A 555 19.96 -20.74 8.88
N TYR A 556 20.44 -19.52 8.68
CA TYR A 556 21.74 -19.07 9.16
C TYR A 556 21.86 -19.13 10.70
N MET A 557 20.84 -18.70 11.42
CA MET A 557 20.82 -18.73 12.89
C MET A 557 20.86 -20.16 13.43
N HIS A 558 20.15 -21.10 12.81
CA HIS A 558 20.25 -22.53 13.15
C HIS A 558 21.60 -23.14 12.77
N GLU A 559 22.22 -22.71 11.66
CA GLU A 559 23.57 -23.16 11.26
C GLU A 559 24.63 -22.74 12.29
N HIS A 560 24.46 -21.58 12.95
CA HIS A 560 25.46 -21.02 13.86
C HIS A 560 25.08 -21.12 15.35
N GLY A 561 23.87 -21.61 15.66
CA GLY A 561 23.38 -21.70 17.05
C GLY A 561 23.15 -20.34 17.72
N GLN A 562 22.78 -19.32 16.95
CA GLN A 562 22.61 -17.94 17.44
C GLN A 562 21.16 -17.67 17.82
N GLY A 563 20.86 -17.59 19.11
CA GLY A 563 19.48 -17.40 19.64
C GLY A 563 18.52 -18.56 19.34
N LEU A 564 18.97 -19.56 18.59
CA LEU A 564 18.24 -20.77 18.24
C LEU A 564 19.16 -21.97 18.44
N PRO A 565 18.61 -23.16 18.74
CA PRO A 565 19.42 -24.37 18.83
C PRO A 565 20.17 -24.65 17.51
N PHE A 566 21.42 -25.07 17.63
CA PHE A 566 22.22 -25.53 16.50
C PHE A 566 21.56 -26.76 15.86
N ASP A 567 21.09 -26.63 14.62
CA ASP A 567 20.40 -27.68 13.87
C ASP A 567 20.61 -27.52 12.36
N LEU A 568 21.54 -28.32 11.81
CA LEU A 568 21.87 -28.29 10.38
C LEU A 568 20.74 -28.83 9.48
N HIS A 569 19.87 -29.71 9.99
CA HIS A 569 18.75 -30.23 9.21
C HIS A 569 17.67 -29.16 9.05
N LEU A 570 17.38 -28.45 10.13
CA LEU A 570 16.43 -27.34 10.11
C LEU A 570 17.00 -26.15 9.33
N ALA A 571 18.30 -25.87 9.44
CA ALA A 571 18.98 -24.88 8.61
C ALA A 571 18.81 -25.16 7.11
N LYS A 572 19.12 -26.39 6.67
CA LYS A 572 18.91 -26.83 5.28
C LYS A 572 17.45 -26.64 4.86
N ARG A 573 16.50 -27.06 5.69
CA ARG A 573 15.06 -26.92 5.38
C ARG A 573 14.68 -25.47 5.15
N TYR A 574 15.19 -24.55 5.97
CA TYR A 574 14.91 -23.13 5.80
C TYR A 574 15.54 -22.53 4.53
N TYR A 575 16.76 -22.94 4.18
CA TYR A 575 17.37 -22.56 2.91
C TYR A 575 16.57 -23.08 1.71
N ASP A 576 16.11 -24.33 1.75
CA ASP A 576 15.26 -24.91 0.70
C ASP A 576 13.92 -24.14 0.58
N GLN A 577 13.28 -23.79 1.70
CA GLN A 577 12.05 -22.98 1.72
C GLN A 577 12.28 -21.58 1.14
N ALA A 578 13.38 -20.91 1.46
CA ALA A 578 13.70 -19.59 0.91
C ALA A 578 13.79 -19.63 -0.62
N LEU A 579 14.37 -20.71 -1.18
CA LEU A 579 14.48 -20.93 -2.62
C LEU A 579 13.13 -21.23 -3.29
N GLU A 580 12.25 -21.98 -2.63
CA GLU A 580 10.90 -22.25 -3.12
C GLU A 580 10.07 -20.97 -3.26
N ILE A 581 10.22 -20.05 -2.31
CA ILE A 581 9.50 -18.77 -2.31
C ILE A 581 10.07 -17.78 -3.31
N ASN A 582 11.41 -17.62 -3.37
CA ASN A 582 12.03 -16.62 -4.22
C ASN A 582 13.22 -17.18 -5.00
N SER A 583 13.08 -17.21 -6.34
CA SER A 583 14.14 -17.65 -7.24
C SER A 583 15.44 -16.83 -7.13
N ALA A 584 15.37 -15.57 -6.69
CA ALA A 584 16.56 -14.74 -6.44
C ALA A 584 17.41 -15.29 -5.28
N ALA A 585 16.83 -16.08 -4.38
CA ALA A 585 17.55 -16.74 -3.29
C ALA A 585 18.46 -17.88 -3.79
N LYS A 586 18.39 -18.29 -5.06
CA LYS A 586 19.16 -19.43 -5.60
C LYS A 586 20.66 -19.35 -5.34
N LEU A 587 21.29 -18.22 -5.63
CA LEU A 587 22.72 -18.04 -5.42
C LEU A 587 23.09 -18.13 -3.92
N PRO A 588 22.53 -17.30 -3.02
CA PRO A 588 22.89 -17.36 -1.60
C PRO A 588 22.55 -18.70 -0.96
N VAL A 589 21.41 -19.31 -1.30
CA VAL A 589 21.03 -20.65 -0.81
C VAL A 589 22.02 -21.72 -1.29
N THR A 590 22.43 -21.69 -2.56
CA THR A 590 23.41 -22.67 -3.07
C THR A 590 24.73 -22.54 -2.32
N LEU A 591 25.22 -21.31 -2.11
CA LEU A 591 26.44 -21.07 -1.34
C LEU A 591 26.31 -21.57 0.11
N ALA A 592 25.19 -21.26 0.78
CA ALA A 592 24.94 -21.72 2.15
C ALA A 592 24.86 -23.25 2.23
N LEU A 593 24.18 -23.91 1.29
CA LEU A 593 24.11 -25.37 1.22
C LEU A 593 25.47 -26.02 0.91
N THR A 594 26.30 -25.38 0.05
CA THR A 594 27.67 -25.85 -0.18
C THR A 594 28.54 -25.70 1.05
N SER A 595 28.43 -24.57 1.77
CA SER A 595 29.07 -24.37 3.08
C SER A 595 28.66 -25.48 4.04
N LEU A 596 27.36 -25.74 4.18
CA LEU A 596 26.81 -26.77 5.05
C LEU A 596 27.29 -28.18 4.67
N TRP A 597 27.42 -28.48 3.37
CA TRP A 597 28.01 -29.73 2.90
C TRP A 597 29.50 -29.83 3.24
N ILE A 598 30.28 -28.76 3.08
CA ILE A 598 31.71 -28.74 3.43
C ILE A 598 31.88 -28.95 4.94
N ARG A 599 31.12 -28.21 5.76
CA ARG A 599 31.13 -28.34 7.24
C ARG A 599 30.78 -29.75 7.70
N LYS A 600 29.80 -30.39 7.05
CA LYS A 600 29.38 -31.76 7.38
C LYS A 600 30.42 -32.82 7.03
N ASN A 601 31.14 -32.67 5.91
CA ASN A 601 32.04 -33.72 5.39
C ASN A 601 33.53 -33.49 5.73
N TYR A 602 33.92 -32.26 6.04
CA TYR A 602 35.31 -31.85 6.27
C TYR A 602 35.45 -31.00 7.53
N ALA A 603 34.78 -31.37 8.61
CA ALA A 603 34.93 -30.73 9.91
C ALA A 603 36.42 -30.63 10.31
N ASP A 604 36.80 -29.53 10.97
CA ASP A 604 38.17 -29.21 11.39
C ASP A 604 39.22 -29.15 10.28
N SER A 605 38.79 -29.04 9.01
CA SER A 605 39.70 -28.89 7.86
C SER A 605 40.06 -27.45 7.57
N PHE A 606 41.17 -27.25 6.86
CA PHE A 606 41.55 -25.96 6.28
C PHE A 606 40.41 -25.33 5.46
N MET A 607 39.56 -26.12 4.78
CA MET A 607 38.44 -25.58 4.00
C MET A 607 37.39 -24.92 4.90
N VAL A 608 37.06 -25.52 6.05
CA VAL A 608 36.11 -24.93 7.00
C VAL A 608 36.70 -23.67 7.63
N HIS A 609 37.98 -23.70 8.04
CA HIS A 609 38.67 -22.51 8.54
C HIS A 609 38.74 -21.38 7.50
N ALA A 610 38.96 -21.71 6.23
CA ALA A 610 38.96 -20.73 5.14
C ALA A 610 37.57 -20.07 4.98
N ILE A 611 36.49 -20.85 5.03
CA ILE A 611 35.11 -20.34 4.99
C ILE A 611 34.83 -19.44 6.20
N ASP A 612 35.19 -19.88 7.40
CA ASP A 612 34.96 -19.12 8.65
C ASP A 612 35.77 -17.82 8.71
N SER A 613 36.88 -17.73 7.97
CA SER A 613 37.68 -16.51 7.86
C SER A 613 37.12 -15.49 6.86
N LEU A 614 36.17 -15.86 6.00
CA LEU A 614 35.61 -14.97 4.97
C LEU A 614 34.98 -13.68 5.53
N PRO A 615 34.19 -13.70 6.63
CA PRO A 615 33.62 -12.49 7.20
C PRO A 615 34.67 -11.47 7.68
N GLU A 616 35.86 -11.92 8.08
CA GLU A 616 36.97 -11.02 8.46
C GLU A 616 37.72 -10.49 7.25
N LEU A 617 37.75 -11.27 6.16
CA LEU A 617 38.42 -10.92 4.92
C LEU A 617 37.61 -9.90 4.09
N TYR A 618 36.28 -10.03 4.11
CA TYR A 618 35.37 -9.23 3.28
C TYR A 618 35.51 -7.71 3.51
N PRO A 619 35.48 -7.16 4.74
CA PRO A 619 35.64 -5.73 4.96
C PRO A 619 37.00 -5.19 4.49
N ARG A 620 38.05 -6.02 4.54
CA ARG A 620 39.38 -5.64 4.05
C ARG A 620 39.44 -5.60 2.53
N ILE A 621 38.76 -6.54 1.87
CA ILE A 621 38.64 -6.56 0.41
C ILE A 621 37.77 -5.40 -0.05
N GLU A 622 36.65 -5.14 0.61
CA GLU A 622 35.74 -4.03 0.30
C GLU A 622 36.47 -2.69 0.44
N ALA A 623 37.14 -2.46 1.56
CA ALA A 623 37.99 -1.27 1.74
C ALA A 623 39.10 -1.19 0.69
N TRP A 624 39.70 -2.32 0.28
CA TRP A 624 40.67 -2.32 -0.80
C TRP A 624 40.04 -1.99 -2.16
N VAL A 625 38.83 -2.50 -2.45
CA VAL A 625 38.10 -2.18 -3.68
C VAL A 625 37.71 -0.70 -3.72
N GLU A 626 37.19 -0.14 -2.63
CA GLU A 626 36.85 1.27 -2.55
C GLU A 626 38.08 2.17 -2.68
N ASN A 627 39.15 1.88 -1.94
CA ASN A 627 40.34 2.73 -1.91
C ASN A 627 41.26 2.53 -3.12
N VAL A 628 41.25 1.34 -3.74
CA VAL A 628 42.21 0.99 -4.81
C VAL A 628 41.53 0.81 -6.15
N VAL A 629 40.34 0.21 -6.23
CA VAL A 629 39.67 -0.05 -7.52
C VAL A 629 38.81 1.13 -7.96
N LEU A 630 38.11 1.79 -7.04
CA LEU A 630 37.14 2.85 -7.34
C LEU A 630 37.74 4.27 -7.44
N GLU A 631 39.03 4.47 -7.16
CA GLU A 631 39.73 5.70 -7.56
C GLU A 631 39.81 5.82 -9.09
N GLU A 632 39.48 7.00 -9.63
CA GLU A 632 39.24 7.29 -11.07
C GLU A 632 40.40 6.96 -12.05
N GLY A 633 41.55 6.47 -11.59
CA GLY A 633 42.64 5.98 -12.43
C GLY A 633 42.83 4.45 -12.45
N ASN A 634 42.38 3.73 -11.43
CA ASN A 634 42.79 2.34 -11.23
C ASN A 634 41.80 1.34 -11.83
N ALA A 635 40.50 1.62 -11.84
CA ALA A 635 39.51 0.77 -12.53
C ALA A 635 39.82 0.60 -14.02
N THR A 636 40.27 1.66 -14.69
CA THR A 636 40.66 1.65 -16.11
C THR A 636 41.95 0.86 -16.34
N ILE A 637 42.94 0.99 -15.45
CA ILE A 637 44.17 0.21 -15.49
C ILE A 637 43.89 -1.28 -15.27
N LEU A 638 43.03 -1.62 -14.30
CA LEU A 638 42.67 -3.00 -13.97
C LEU A 638 41.88 -3.66 -15.10
N THR A 639 40.93 -2.94 -15.70
CA THR A 639 40.20 -3.41 -16.89
C THR A 639 41.12 -3.60 -18.09
N LEU A 640 42.06 -2.68 -18.34
CA LEU A 640 43.08 -2.86 -19.38
C LEU A 640 43.99 -4.07 -19.10
N PHE A 641 44.34 -4.33 -17.85
CA PHE A 641 45.15 -5.47 -17.45
C PHE A 641 44.41 -6.80 -17.64
N VAL A 642 43.12 -6.86 -17.28
CA VAL A 642 42.26 -8.04 -17.52
C VAL A 642 42.05 -8.26 -19.03
N CYS A 643 41.86 -7.20 -19.81
CA CYS A 643 41.83 -7.26 -21.28
C CYS A 643 43.15 -7.76 -21.86
N LEU A 644 44.30 -7.33 -21.34
CA LEU A 644 45.61 -7.81 -21.77
C LEU A 644 45.79 -9.30 -21.44
N LEU A 645 45.44 -9.73 -20.23
CA LEU A 645 45.52 -11.13 -19.81
C LEU A 645 44.61 -12.04 -20.64
N THR A 646 43.39 -11.59 -20.94
CA THR A 646 42.48 -12.33 -21.84
C THR A 646 43.02 -12.40 -23.26
N VAL A 647 43.58 -11.32 -23.80
CA VAL A 647 44.27 -11.34 -25.11
C VAL A 647 45.46 -12.30 -25.09
N LEU A 648 46.30 -12.26 -24.05
CA LEU A 648 47.45 -13.17 -23.91
C LEU A 648 46.99 -14.63 -23.79
N TYR A 649 45.91 -14.90 -23.06
CA TYR A 649 45.29 -16.22 -22.95
C TYR A 649 44.79 -16.73 -24.32
N PHE A 650 44.05 -15.91 -25.07
CA PHE A 650 43.58 -16.27 -26.42
C PHE A 650 44.72 -16.45 -27.41
N ARG A 651 45.76 -15.61 -27.34
CA ARG A 651 46.95 -15.72 -28.20
C ARG A 651 47.79 -16.95 -27.86
N GLY A 652 47.89 -17.30 -26.57
CA GLY A 652 48.49 -18.55 -26.10
C GLY A 652 47.70 -19.78 -26.57
N ARG A 653 46.38 -19.72 -26.52
CA ARG A 653 45.49 -20.77 -27.05
C ARG A 653 45.62 -20.93 -28.56
N GLN A 654 45.66 -19.83 -29.32
CA GLN A 654 45.92 -19.87 -30.77
C GLN A 654 47.27 -20.49 -31.11
N ARG A 655 48.34 -20.19 -30.35
CA ARG A 655 49.65 -20.82 -30.55
C ARG A 655 49.65 -22.31 -30.26
N ARG A 656 48.90 -22.77 -29.25
CA ARG A 656 48.71 -24.21 -28.97
C ARG A 656 47.96 -24.91 -30.11
N ASN A 657 46.91 -24.28 -30.64
CA ASN A 657 46.15 -24.83 -31.77
C ASN A 657 46.90 -24.74 -33.12
N ALA A 658 47.85 -23.81 -33.27
CA ALA A 658 48.70 -23.70 -34.47
C ALA A 658 49.85 -24.72 -34.49
N GLY A 659 50.15 -25.37 -33.36
CA GLY A 659 51.15 -26.44 -33.26
C GLY A 659 50.68 -27.82 -33.74
N GLU A 660 49.38 -27.98 -34.05
CA GLU A 660 48.78 -29.25 -34.49
C GLU A 660 48.63 -29.36 -36.03
N VAL A 661 49.08 -28.38 -36.82
CA VAL A 661 49.03 -28.46 -38.29
C VAL A 661 50.44 -28.34 -38.87
N GLY A 662 51.06 -29.49 -39.17
CA GLY A 662 52.25 -29.56 -40.02
C GLY A 662 53.21 -30.72 -39.74
N ILE A 663 52.83 -31.94 -40.11
CA ILE A 663 53.81 -32.98 -40.53
C ILE A 663 53.54 -33.21 -42.03
N PRO A 664 54.48 -32.94 -42.94
CA PRO A 664 54.30 -33.22 -44.36
C PRO A 664 54.56 -34.70 -44.68
N ASP A 665 53.72 -35.27 -45.55
CA ASP A 665 53.84 -36.61 -46.11
C ASP A 665 55.23 -36.85 -46.76
N GLN A 666 55.82 -38.00 -46.48
CA GLN A 666 57.04 -38.48 -47.13
C GLN A 666 56.76 -38.88 -48.60
N PRO A 667 57.68 -38.62 -49.54
CA PRO A 667 57.51 -38.97 -50.95
C PRO A 667 57.77 -40.47 -51.21
N ILE A 668 56.91 -41.05 -52.05
CA ILE A 668 56.97 -42.44 -52.55
C ILE A 668 58.16 -42.58 -53.52
N GLU A 669 59.17 -43.38 -53.17
CA GLU A 669 60.21 -43.83 -54.11
C GLU A 669 59.70 -45.00 -54.95
N HIS A 670 59.65 -44.82 -56.27
CA HIS A 670 59.47 -45.89 -57.25
C HIS A 670 60.82 -46.54 -57.58
N ALA A 671 60.95 -47.84 -57.32
CA ALA A 671 62.12 -48.64 -57.70
C ALA A 671 62.17 -48.90 -59.22
N PRO A 672 63.35 -48.77 -59.88
CA PRO A 672 63.55 -49.19 -61.27
C PRO A 672 63.92 -50.69 -61.38
N PRO A 673 63.70 -51.33 -62.56
CA PRO A 673 63.73 -52.78 -62.70
C PRO A 673 65.15 -53.36 -62.81
N ALA A 674 65.32 -54.60 -62.33
CA ALA A 674 66.57 -55.35 -62.36
C ALA A 674 66.86 -56.00 -63.73
N PRO A 675 68.15 -56.13 -64.12
CA PRO A 675 68.57 -57.14 -65.07
C PRO A 675 69.63 -58.12 -64.49
N ASN A 676 69.32 -59.40 -64.63
CA ASN A 676 70.11 -60.64 -64.39
C ASN A 676 70.45 -61.06 -62.96
#